data_AF-A0A9N7UE70-F1
#
_entry.id   AF-A0A9N7UE70-F1
#
_cell.length_a   1.000
_cell.length_b   1.000
_cell.length_c   1.000
_cell.angle_alpha   90.00
_cell.angle_beta   90.00
_cell.angle_gamma   90.00
#
_symmetry.space_group_name_H-M   'P 1'
#
loop_
_entity.id
_entity.type
_entity.pdbx_description
1 polymer ?
#
loop_
_entity_poly.entity_id
_entity_poly.type
_entity_poly.pdbx_seq_one_letter_code
_entity_poly.pdbx_strand_id
1 'polypeptide(L)'
;MDGLDRLKDGARQLTGNNELVAGRHASPHLFTTVLSSSLTGAEENILQASHGFITQHPWAKQVRAFINLEAAGVGGKEVVFQTGPENPWLVEAYVQAAKHPFASVVGQEVFQSGIIPSDTDFRIYRDFGNIPGIDLAFIENGFIYHTKYDTADRILTDSIQRAGDNILAVLKHLLTSERLADSSEYRHGNMVFFDLLGFVAVAYPARVGTILNYMVATATFLYLAKKASLPGNGGGRYVRELAYATGVTVLCWVVTLMLVLIVALLVTLMGRSMFWYNHFYASICLYGTAAAGKMILIHTLAKNLYYGGVRLVELGDLYFDVSLLLWCCSLVCLTQQGLCSAYVPMLMVAFPLVTKLLLAREFKHRGASLKYSVLYLLGLALPYVHFMFLIWVVFEIFTPIMGRSGTEIPPEVVLATLVTLATIFLSSFFLHFVYLVRSTKWILSGLGSVFIILFLLVSCGVFFPFSGSPDSPRPKRVFLQHTTRTFHNLEGQHITPHIPEINDSVRTHCREDRPFCGYPWFLPVKFLSKKNWYLPAPEVSPSSPVEFSLVSKEETSWGTVKMTFNVKGPSHMSLYLMPHRGASLSTWSFGDGTPQFDLSGEYFIFYSHGLDAPTWTFWFEIQPPRDPDPSGPEGMISVAISTHYFFGDDQRTAQLEEMLHKFPTWAFPSFWALAEQECALRHAGVLT
;
A
#
# COMPACT_ATOMS: atom_id res chain seq x y z
N MET A 1 -7.37 -13.92 -25.81
CA MET A 1 -6.49 -14.76 -24.94
C MET A 1 -6.32 -14.19 -23.54
N ASP A 2 -6.69 -12.91 -23.28
CA ASP A 2 -6.26 -12.22 -22.05
C ASP A 2 -7.31 -12.23 -20.92
N GLY A 3 -8.47 -12.87 -21.13
CA GLY A 3 -9.43 -13.16 -20.05
C GLY A 3 -8.93 -14.24 -19.07
N LEU A 4 -7.90 -15.01 -19.47
CA LEU A 4 -7.20 -15.95 -18.59
C LEU A 4 -6.12 -15.30 -17.73
N ASP A 5 -5.72 -14.05 -18.00
CA ASP A 5 -4.63 -13.40 -17.26
C ASP A 5 -5.05 -12.99 -15.84
N ARG A 6 -6.32 -12.61 -15.61
CA ARG A 6 -6.87 -12.33 -14.27
C ARG A 6 -7.29 -13.59 -13.49
N LEU A 7 -7.08 -14.77 -14.05
CA LEU A 7 -7.25 -16.06 -13.35
C LEU A 7 -5.90 -16.65 -12.90
N LYS A 8 -4.77 -15.97 -13.18
CA LYS A 8 -3.42 -16.48 -12.90
C LYS A 8 -2.87 -16.10 -11.54
N ASP A 9 -3.29 -14.98 -10.96
CA ASP A 9 -2.88 -14.60 -9.60
C ASP A 9 -3.27 -15.70 -8.58
N GLY A 10 -4.49 -16.23 -8.71
CA GLY A 10 -4.98 -17.41 -7.97
C GLY A 10 -4.39 -18.77 -8.39
N ALA A 11 -3.56 -18.87 -9.44
CA ALA A 11 -2.98 -20.17 -9.86
C ALA A 11 -1.97 -20.72 -8.82
N ARG A 12 -1.36 -19.84 -8.02
CA ARG A 12 -0.48 -20.18 -6.89
C ARG A 12 -1.27 -20.71 -5.70
N GLN A 13 -2.42 -20.11 -5.42
CA GLN A 13 -3.39 -20.63 -4.44
C GLN A 13 -3.89 -22.01 -4.88
N LEU A 14 -4.22 -22.18 -6.17
CA LEU A 14 -4.71 -23.43 -6.75
C LEU A 14 -3.69 -24.58 -6.63
N THR A 15 -2.40 -24.34 -6.86
CA THR A 15 -1.37 -25.38 -6.70
C THR A 15 -1.20 -25.79 -5.24
N GLY A 16 -1.09 -24.83 -4.31
CA GLY A 16 -1.05 -25.12 -2.87
C GLY A 16 -2.31 -25.85 -2.36
N ASN A 17 -3.50 -25.41 -2.78
CA ASN A 17 -4.77 -26.05 -2.44
C ASN A 17 -4.90 -27.46 -3.04
N ASN A 18 -4.43 -27.69 -4.27
CA ASN A 18 -4.47 -29.02 -4.90
C ASN A 18 -3.48 -30.00 -4.24
N GLU A 19 -2.30 -29.54 -3.82
CA GLU A 19 -1.37 -30.37 -3.02
C GLU A 19 -1.95 -30.73 -1.64
N LEU A 20 -2.67 -29.80 -1.01
CA LEU A 20 -3.39 -30.06 0.25
C LEU A 20 -4.51 -31.11 0.08
N VAL A 21 -5.28 -31.04 -1.01
CA VAL A 21 -6.30 -32.04 -1.34
C VAL A 21 -5.67 -33.40 -1.66
N ALA A 22 -4.57 -33.43 -2.41
CA ALA A 22 -3.82 -34.66 -2.69
C ALA A 22 -3.26 -35.30 -1.41
N GLY A 23 -2.71 -34.50 -0.49
CA GLY A 23 -2.22 -34.96 0.81
C GLY A 23 -3.31 -35.59 1.70
N ARG A 24 -4.57 -35.16 1.57
CA ARG A 24 -5.71 -35.73 2.30
C ARG A 24 -6.03 -37.16 1.88
N HIS A 25 -5.89 -37.50 0.60
CA HIS A 25 -6.11 -38.87 0.11
C HIS A 25 -5.14 -39.90 0.72
N ALA A 26 -3.99 -39.47 1.26
CA ALA A 26 -3.03 -40.33 1.93
C ALA A 26 -3.32 -40.58 3.43
N SER A 27 -4.31 -39.92 4.06
CA SER A 27 -4.61 -40.10 5.51
C SER A 27 -6.05 -39.70 5.88
N PRO A 28 -7.05 -40.57 5.61
CA PRO A 28 -8.48 -40.23 5.73
C PRO A 28 -9.08 -40.25 7.17
N HIS A 29 -8.32 -40.56 8.22
CA HIS A 29 -8.88 -40.93 9.54
C HIS A 29 -8.54 -40.04 10.75
N LEU A 30 -7.90 -38.88 10.58
CA LEU A 30 -7.30 -38.15 11.72
C LEU A 30 -8.06 -36.95 12.32
N PHE A 31 -9.18 -36.48 11.74
CA PHE A 31 -9.75 -35.18 12.13
C PHE A 31 -11.28 -35.19 12.28
N THR A 32 -11.75 -34.64 13.40
CA THR A 32 -13.17 -34.29 13.66
C THR A 32 -13.58 -32.96 13.02
N THR A 33 -12.61 -32.12 12.64
CA THR A 33 -12.82 -30.81 12.01
C THR A 33 -12.70 -30.90 10.49
N VAL A 34 -13.65 -30.31 9.76
CA VAL A 34 -13.64 -30.30 8.28
C VAL A 34 -12.74 -29.18 7.76
N LEU A 35 -11.70 -29.56 7.01
CA LEU A 35 -10.95 -28.63 6.16
C LEU A 35 -11.72 -28.37 4.86
N SER A 36 -11.93 -27.10 4.52
CA SER A 36 -12.55 -26.65 3.27
C SER A 36 -11.61 -25.67 2.56
N SER A 37 -11.26 -25.96 1.31
CA SER A 37 -10.57 -25.02 0.42
C SER A 37 -11.60 -24.17 -0.32
N SER A 38 -11.64 -22.86 -0.06
CA SER A 38 -12.44 -21.92 -0.84
C SER A 38 -11.60 -21.37 -1.97
N LEU A 39 -12.12 -21.43 -3.20
CA LEU A 39 -11.56 -20.77 -4.37
C LEU A 39 -12.53 -19.65 -4.75
N THR A 40 -12.22 -18.44 -4.30
CA THR A 40 -13.02 -17.25 -4.51
C THR A 40 -12.75 -16.70 -5.91
N GLY A 41 -13.74 -16.81 -6.80
CA GLY A 41 -13.73 -16.03 -8.03
C GLY A 41 -14.00 -14.55 -7.74
N ALA A 42 -13.75 -13.66 -8.69
CA ALA A 42 -14.16 -12.25 -8.59
C ALA A 42 -13.59 -11.48 -7.37
N GLU A 43 -12.43 -11.90 -6.83
CA GLU A 43 -11.59 -11.09 -5.92
C GLU A 43 -11.23 -9.76 -6.62
N GLU A 44 -10.68 -9.87 -7.83
CA GLU A 44 -10.33 -8.78 -8.75
C GLU A 44 -11.50 -7.86 -9.16
N ASN A 45 -12.74 -8.27 -8.83
CA ASN A 45 -13.97 -7.50 -8.98
C ASN A 45 -14.44 -6.91 -7.64
N ILE A 46 -13.50 -6.66 -6.72
CA ILE A 46 -13.70 -6.16 -5.36
C ILE A 46 -14.40 -7.19 -4.46
N LEU A 47 -13.74 -8.33 -4.25
CA LEU A 47 -14.01 -9.32 -3.20
C LEU A 47 -15.44 -9.91 -3.24
N GLN A 48 -16.06 -9.97 -4.42
CA GLN A 48 -17.50 -10.24 -4.53
C GLN A 48 -17.89 -11.67 -4.07
N ALA A 49 -17.09 -12.69 -4.40
CA ALA A 49 -17.43 -14.06 -4.01
C ALA A 49 -17.18 -14.36 -2.53
N SER A 50 -16.12 -13.83 -1.92
CA SER A 50 -15.91 -13.97 -0.47
C SER A 50 -17.01 -13.25 0.30
N HIS A 51 -17.43 -12.07 -0.14
CA HIS A 51 -18.55 -11.35 0.46
C HIS A 51 -19.86 -12.13 0.33
N GLY A 52 -20.17 -12.66 -0.85
CA GLY A 52 -21.33 -13.54 -1.05
C GLY A 52 -21.29 -14.79 -0.18
N PHE A 53 -20.13 -15.46 -0.07
CA PHE A 53 -19.96 -16.62 0.81
C PHE A 53 -20.21 -16.27 2.27
N ILE A 54 -19.52 -15.24 2.80
CA ILE A 54 -19.60 -14.85 4.21
C ILE A 54 -21.00 -14.36 4.61
N THR A 55 -21.64 -13.54 3.77
CA THR A 55 -22.94 -12.93 4.12
C THR A 55 -24.15 -13.82 3.83
N GLN A 56 -24.08 -14.72 2.85
CA GLN A 56 -25.25 -15.48 2.37
C GLN A 56 -25.12 -17.00 2.55
N HIS A 57 -23.91 -17.58 2.53
CA HIS A 57 -23.76 -19.03 2.46
C HIS A 57 -23.89 -19.70 3.85
N PRO A 58 -24.73 -20.75 4.02
CA PRO A 58 -24.94 -21.39 5.31
C PRO A 58 -23.67 -21.95 5.98
N TRP A 59 -22.67 -22.34 5.20
CA TRP A 59 -21.39 -22.85 5.74
C TRP A 59 -20.48 -21.79 6.36
N ALA A 60 -20.65 -20.49 6.06
CA ALA A 60 -19.84 -19.43 6.67
C ALA A 60 -19.93 -19.48 8.21
N LYS A 61 -21.12 -19.82 8.73
CA LYS A 61 -21.41 -20.01 10.16
C LYS A 61 -20.67 -21.19 10.82
N GLN A 62 -20.03 -22.06 10.04
CA GLN A 62 -19.28 -23.22 10.51
C GLN A 62 -17.76 -22.98 10.54
N VAL A 63 -17.28 -21.90 9.90
CA VAL A 63 -15.85 -21.58 9.83
C VAL A 63 -15.38 -21.05 11.20
N ARG A 64 -14.37 -21.69 11.78
CA ARG A 64 -13.81 -21.33 13.11
C ARG A 64 -12.51 -20.53 13.06
N ALA A 65 -11.75 -20.74 11.98
CA ALA A 65 -10.60 -19.93 11.59
C ALA A 65 -10.35 -20.11 10.09
N PHE A 66 -9.57 -19.22 9.48
CA PHE A 66 -9.15 -19.34 8.07
C PHE A 66 -7.67 -18.96 7.87
N ILE A 67 -7.12 -19.36 6.72
CA ILE A 67 -5.81 -18.93 6.23
C ILE A 67 -6.04 -18.36 4.84
N ASN A 68 -5.73 -17.09 4.62
CA ASN A 68 -5.74 -16.45 3.32
C ASN A 68 -4.34 -16.47 2.69
N LEU A 69 -4.28 -16.58 1.36
CA LEU A 69 -3.05 -16.86 0.60
C LEU A 69 -2.94 -15.92 -0.60
N GLU A 70 -2.31 -14.76 -0.43
CA GLU A 70 -2.15 -13.78 -1.50
C GLU A 70 -0.79 -13.77 -2.20
N ALA A 71 -0.74 -13.03 -3.30
CA ALA A 71 0.49 -12.68 -3.97
C ALA A 71 0.44 -11.25 -4.55
N ALA A 72 1.25 -10.34 -4.00
CA ALA A 72 1.55 -9.03 -4.57
C ALA A 72 2.86 -9.01 -5.38
N GLY A 73 3.52 -10.17 -5.48
CA GLY A 73 4.75 -10.47 -6.20
C GLY A 73 4.83 -11.96 -6.53
N VAL A 74 5.87 -12.41 -7.26
CA VAL A 74 5.89 -13.75 -7.91
C VAL A 74 6.59 -14.87 -7.12
N GLY A 75 7.07 -14.56 -5.91
CA GLY A 75 7.65 -15.56 -5.02
C GLY A 75 8.36 -14.94 -3.82
N GLY A 76 9.50 -15.52 -3.49
CA GLY A 76 10.28 -15.20 -2.30
C GLY A 76 9.77 -15.98 -1.09
N LYS A 77 9.87 -15.36 0.09
CA LYS A 77 9.23 -15.87 1.30
C LYS A 77 7.83 -15.26 1.42
N GLU A 78 6.82 -16.09 1.59
CA GLU A 78 5.48 -15.69 1.95
C GLU A 78 5.46 -15.07 3.35
N VAL A 79 5.03 -13.81 3.47
CA VAL A 79 5.01 -13.08 4.74
C VAL A 79 3.63 -13.13 5.36
N VAL A 80 3.52 -13.56 6.62
CA VAL A 80 2.34 -13.25 7.45
C VAL A 80 2.31 -11.75 7.70
N PHE A 81 1.36 -11.08 7.05
CA PHE A 81 1.22 -9.63 7.10
C PHE A 81 -0.13 -9.17 7.65
N GLN A 82 -1.13 -10.04 7.83
CA GLN A 82 -2.29 -9.71 8.67
C GLN A 82 -2.71 -10.89 9.55
N THR A 83 -3.20 -10.58 10.74
CA THR A 83 -3.78 -11.55 11.67
C THR A 83 -4.95 -10.93 12.42
N GLY A 84 -5.89 -11.76 12.87
CA GLY A 84 -7.02 -11.33 13.70
C GLY A 84 -8.40 -11.66 13.11
N PRO A 85 -9.49 -11.09 13.68
CA PRO A 85 -9.46 -10.05 14.70
C PRO A 85 -9.09 -10.60 16.08
N GLU A 86 -8.19 -9.94 16.82
CA GLU A 86 -7.88 -10.19 18.25
C GLU A 86 -7.49 -11.62 18.67
N ASN A 87 -7.00 -12.46 17.75
CA ASN A 87 -6.75 -13.89 18.02
C ASN A 87 -5.24 -14.22 18.10
N PRO A 88 -4.60 -14.02 19.27
CA PRO A 88 -3.16 -14.21 19.45
C PRO A 88 -2.70 -15.65 19.26
N TRP A 89 -3.58 -16.61 19.55
CA TRP A 89 -3.27 -18.04 19.44
C TRP A 89 -2.99 -18.50 18.01
N LEU A 90 -3.51 -17.81 16.98
CA LEU A 90 -3.19 -18.10 15.57
C LEU A 90 -1.75 -17.72 15.23
N VAL A 91 -1.27 -16.58 15.76
CA VAL A 91 0.13 -16.16 15.63
C VAL A 91 1.04 -17.18 16.34
N GLU A 92 0.67 -17.62 17.54
CA GLU A 92 1.41 -18.66 18.28
C GLU A 92 1.45 -19.98 17.50
N ALA A 93 0.30 -20.43 16.97
CA ALA A 93 0.21 -21.65 16.16
C ALA A 93 1.07 -21.56 14.90
N TYR A 94 1.07 -20.42 14.19
CA TYR A 94 1.95 -20.22 13.04
C TYR A 94 3.43 -20.29 13.42
N VAL A 95 3.86 -19.55 14.45
CA VAL A 95 5.26 -19.51 14.89
C VAL A 95 5.75 -20.87 15.43
N GLN A 96 4.87 -21.67 16.02
CA GLN A 96 5.20 -23.01 16.53
C GLN A 96 5.21 -24.10 15.45
N ALA A 97 4.32 -24.01 14.46
CA ALA A 97 4.07 -25.11 13.51
C ALA A 97 4.67 -24.90 12.13
N ALA A 98 4.82 -23.65 11.66
CA ALA A 98 5.44 -23.38 10.36
C ALA A 98 6.91 -23.86 10.37
N LYS A 99 7.30 -24.64 9.36
CA LYS A 99 8.69 -25.14 9.22
C LYS A 99 9.68 -24.00 8.95
N HIS A 100 9.20 -22.94 8.32
CA HIS A 100 9.97 -21.83 7.81
C HIS A 100 9.22 -20.51 8.04
N PRO A 101 8.93 -20.11 9.29
CA PRO A 101 8.06 -18.97 9.54
C PRO A 101 8.64 -17.68 8.98
N PHE A 102 7.79 -16.82 8.43
CA PHE A 102 8.13 -15.46 8.04
C PHE A 102 6.93 -14.54 8.29
N ALA A 103 7.10 -13.54 9.15
CA ALA A 103 6.00 -12.72 9.65
C ALA A 103 6.46 -11.30 10.00
N SER A 104 5.58 -10.31 9.88
CA SER A 104 5.91 -8.91 10.20
C SER A 104 4.69 -8.10 10.66
N VAL A 105 4.65 -7.78 11.96
CA VAL A 105 3.64 -6.85 12.51
C VAL A 105 3.81 -5.42 11.98
N VAL A 106 5.02 -5.06 11.50
CA VAL A 106 5.24 -3.79 10.77
C VAL A 106 4.51 -3.82 9.43
N GLY A 107 4.53 -4.96 8.73
CA GLY A 107 3.74 -5.17 7.51
C GLY A 107 2.24 -5.05 7.80
N GLN A 108 1.78 -5.60 8.92
CA GLN A 108 0.38 -5.50 9.36
C GLN A 108 -0.07 -4.06 9.58
N GLU A 109 0.67 -3.29 10.37
CA GLU A 109 0.29 -1.89 10.65
C GLU A 109 0.38 -1.01 9.41
N VAL A 110 1.36 -1.24 8.52
CA VAL A 110 1.46 -0.52 7.25
C VAL A 110 0.27 -0.85 6.34
N PHE A 111 -0.09 -2.13 6.18
CA PHE A 111 -1.24 -2.52 5.34
C PHE A 111 -2.57 -2.01 5.94
N GLN A 112 -2.79 -2.20 7.24
CA GLN A 112 -3.99 -1.74 7.95
C GLN A 112 -4.13 -0.20 8.00
N SER A 113 -3.06 0.56 7.78
CA SER A 113 -3.13 2.03 7.68
C SER A 113 -3.81 2.54 6.40
N GLY A 114 -4.04 1.69 5.39
CA GLY A 114 -4.60 2.09 4.10
C GLY A 114 -3.63 2.84 3.17
N ILE A 115 -2.36 3.01 3.55
CA ILE A 115 -1.34 3.64 2.68
C ILE A 115 -0.97 2.76 1.47
N ILE A 116 -1.18 1.45 1.58
CA ILE A 116 -1.13 0.52 0.46
C ILE A 116 -2.55 0.42 -0.10
N PRO A 117 -2.82 0.86 -1.34
CA PRO A 117 -4.15 0.79 -1.96
C PRO A 117 -4.40 -0.64 -2.47
N SER A 118 -4.58 -1.57 -1.53
CA SER A 118 -4.86 -2.99 -1.76
C SER A 118 -5.80 -3.48 -0.67
N ASP A 119 -6.57 -4.50 -1.00
CA ASP A 119 -7.47 -5.20 -0.09
C ASP A 119 -7.30 -6.71 -0.34
N THR A 120 -7.89 -7.55 0.51
CA THR A 120 -7.85 -9.02 0.34
C THR A 120 -9.11 -9.66 0.92
N ASP A 121 -9.40 -10.90 0.52
CA ASP A 121 -10.50 -11.70 1.10
C ASP A 121 -10.41 -11.84 2.63
N PHE A 122 -9.21 -11.74 3.22
CA PHE A 122 -9.02 -11.68 4.67
C PHE A 122 -9.86 -10.58 5.33
N ARG A 123 -9.99 -9.40 4.69
CA ARG A 123 -10.83 -8.33 5.23
C ARG A 123 -12.29 -8.76 5.31
N ILE A 124 -12.81 -9.48 4.32
CA ILE A 124 -14.22 -9.89 4.30
C ILE A 124 -14.51 -10.88 5.43
N TYR A 125 -13.66 -11.89 5.60
CA TYR A 125 -13.79 -12.86 6.69
C TYR A 125 -13.65 -12.19 8.08
N ARG A 126 -12.77 -11.20 8.20
CA ARG A 126 -12.55 -10.42 9.44
C ARG A 126 -13.71 -9.49 9.78
N ASP A 127 -14.14 -8.65 8.84
CA ASP A 127 -15.05 -7.52 9.10
C ASP A 127 -16.53 -7.91 8.99
N PHE A 128 -16.90 -8.79 8.05
CA PHE A 128 -18.28 -9.24 7.85
C PHE A 128 -18.54 -10.61 8.49
N GLY A 129 -17.51 -11.47 8.57
CA GLY A 129 -17.60 -12.77 9.24
C GLY A 129 -17.28 -12.73 10.73
N ASN A 130 -16.44 -11.79 11.19
CA ASN A 130 -15.80 -11.83 12.52
C ASN A 130 -15.12 -13.19 12.80
N ILE A 131 -14.62 -13.83 11.74
CA ILE A 131 -13.87 -15.09 11.79
C ILE A 131 -12.38 -14.72 11.95
N PRO A 132 -11.62 -15.41 12.82
CA PRO A 132 -10.19 -15.16 12.96
C PRO A 132 -9.37 -15.87 11.88
N GLY A 133 -8.32 -15.21 11.40
CA GLY A 133 -7.42 -15.82 10.43
C GLY A 133 -6.00 -15.25 10.42
N ILE A 134 -5.27 -15.71 9.41
CA ILE A 134 -3.92 -15.28 9.05
C ILE A 134 -3.92 -14.98 7.55
N ASP A 135 -3.37 -13.84 7.13
CA ASP A 135 -3.13 -13.52 5.72
C ASP A 135 -1.62 -13.61 5.41
N LEU A 136 -1.28 -14.39 4.39
CA LEU A 136 0.08 -14.61 3.92
C LEU A 136 0.22 -14.12 2.49
N ALA A 137 1.22 -13.30 2.19
CA ALA A 137 1.47 -12.82 0.83
C ALA A 137 2.89 -13.10 0.33
N PHE A 138 3.01 -13.54 -0.93
CA PHE A 138 4.26 -13.36 -1.68
C PHE A 138 4.42 -11.88 -2.09
N ILE A 139 5.60 -11.30 -1.89
CA ILE A 139 5.86 -9.87 -2.15
C ILE A 139 7.03 -9.61 -3.10
N GLU A 140 7.87 -10.61 -3.39
CA GLU A 140 9.09 -10.40 -4.17
C GLU A 140 8.79 -10.14 -5.65
N ASN A 141 9.47 -9.16 -6.25
CA ASN A 141 9.34 -8.79 -7.66
C ASN A 141 7.90 -8.40 -8.09
N GLY A 142 7.19 -7.62 -7.26
CA GLY A 142 5.85 -7.06 -7.55
C GLY A 142 5.72 -6.13 -8.78
N PHE A 143 6.78 -6.00 -9.57
CA PHE A 143 6.81 -5.22 -10.82
C PHE A 143 5.93 -5.80 -11.92
N ILE A 144 5.74 -7.13 -11.92
CA ILE A 144 5.02 -7.86 -12.96
C ILE A 144 3.59 -8.27 -12.57
N TYR A 145 3.22 -8.10 -11.31
CA TYR A 145 1.85 -8.25 -10.79
C TYR A 145 0.85 -7.41 -11.60
N HIS A 146 -0.31 -7.99 -11.95
CA HIS A 146 -1.26 -7.44 -12.93
C HIS A 146 -0.64 -6.97 -14.24
N THR A 147 0.15 -7.85 -14.86
CA THR A 147 0.63 -7.65 -16.23
C THR A 147 0.66 -8.98 -16.98
N LYS A 148 0.75 -8.92 -18.31
CA LYS A 148 1.01 -10.09 -19.18
C LYS A 148 2.27 -10.91 -18.82
N TYR A 149 3.13 -10.38 -17.95
CA TYR A 149 4.31 -11.06 -17.46
C TYR A 149 4.04 -11.89 -16.20
N ASP A 150 2.86 -11.77 -15.56
CA ASP A 150 2.48 -12.71 -14.50
C ASP A 150 2.01 -14.03 -15.12
N THR A 151 2.96 -14.95 -15.27
CA THR A 151 2.80 -16.22 -15.98
C THR A 151 3.32 -17.38 -15.12
N ALA A 152 2.74 -18.56 -15.30
CA ALA A 152 2.98 -19.71 -14.44
C ALA A 152 4.45 -20.19 -14.44
N ASP A 153 5.19 -19.95 -15.53
CA ASP A 153 6.62 -20.24 -15.67
C ASP A 153 7.54 -19.35 -14.81
N ARG A 154 7.02 -18.24 -14.25
CA ARG A 154 7.78 -17.35 -13.35
C ARG A 154 7.58 -17.64 -11.87
N ILE A 155 6.71 -18.58 -11.53
CA ILE A 155 6.46 -18.95 -10.15
C ILE A 155 7.65 -19.78 -9.67
N LEU A 156 8.34 -19.30 -8.64
CA LEU A 156 9.50 -20.01 -8.10
C LEU A 156 9.04 -21.27 -7.36
N THR A 157 9.46 -22.46 -7.84
CA THR A 157 9.10 -23.76 -7.24
C THR A 157 9.45 -23.83 -5.75
N ASP A 158 10.60 -23.28 -5.36
CA ASP A 158 11.04 -23.21 -3.95
C ASP A 158 10.07 -22.40 -3.08
N SER A 159 9.45 -21.34 -3.64
CA SER A 159 8.45 -20.52 -2.95
C SER A 159 7.13 -21.29 -2.77
N ILE A 160 6.67 -22.02 -3.80
CA ILE A 160 5.49 -22.91 -3.69
C ILE A 160 5.74 -23.98 -2.63
N GLN A 161 6.86 -24.71 -2.74
CA GLN A 161 7.18 -25.82 -1.85
C GLN A 161 7.30 -25.36 -0.39
N ARG A 162 7.93 -24.21 -0.15
CA ARG A 162 8.04 -23.58 1.18
C ARG A 162 6.67 -23.21 1.76
N ALA A 163 5.83 -22.53 0.98
CA ALA A 163 4.50 -22.13 1.42
C ALA A 163 3.64 -23.36 1.71
N GLY A 164 3.62 -24.36 0.82
CA GLY A 164 2.94 -25.64 1.04
C GLY A 164 3.41 -26.34 2.32
N ASP A 165 4.72 -26.35 2.59
CA ASP A 165 5.30 -26.91 3.82
C ASP A 165 4.85 -26.19 5.10
N ASN A 166 4.77 -24.86 5.05
CA ASN A 166 4.26 -24.04 6.15
C ASN A 166 2.75 -24.23 6.35
N ILE A 167 1.95 -24.08 5.30
CA ILE A 167 0.49 -24.20 5.34
C ILE A 167 0.08 -25.59 5.83
N LEU A 168 0.68 -26.66 5.30
CA LEU A 168 0.38 -28.03 5.72
C LEU A 168 0.73 -28.28 7.19
N ALA A 169 1.85 -27.75 7.68
CA ALA A 169 2.25 -27.93 9.07
C ALA A 169 1.35 -27.14 10.03
N VAL A 170 1.03 -25.89 9.69
CA VAL A 170 0.10 -25.03 10.44
C VAL A 170 -1.30 -25.63 10.44
N LEU A 171 -1.84 -26.08 9.31
CA LEU A 171 -3.16 -26.73 9.24
C LEU A 171 -3.22 -28.00 10.12
N LYS A 172 -2.18 -28.84 10.11
CA LYS A 172 -2.11 -30.02 11.00
C LYS A 172 -2.13 -29.64 12.48
N HIS A 173 -1.43 -28.56 12.86
CA HIS A 173 -1.44 -28.04 14.23
C HIS A 173 -2.82 -27.45 14.59
N LEU A 174 -3.44 -26.65 13.72
CA LEU A 174 -4.76 -26.07 13.96
C LEU A 174 -5.84 -27.16 14.11
N LEU A 175 -5.86 -28.16 13.21
CA LEU A 175 -6.84 -29.26 13.22
C LEU A 175 -6.69 -30.21 14.43
N THR A 176 -5.56 -30.18 15.14
CA THR A 176 -5.32 -30.95 16.38
C THR A 176 -5.41 -30.08 17.64
N SER A 177 -5.65 -28.78 17.50
CA SER A 177 -5.70 -27.83 18.62
C SER A 177 -7.12 -27.69 19.17
N GLU A 178 -7.29 -27.92 20.47
CA GLU A 178 -8.54 -27.67 21.19
C GLU A 178 -8.97 -26.19 21.07
N ARG A 179 -8.02 -25.26 20.89
CA ARG A 179 -8.30 -23.82 20.70
C ARG A 179 -9.09 -23.51 19.42
N LEU A 180 -9.09 -24.41 18.43
CA LEU A 180 -9.89 -24.23 17.21
C LEU A 180 -11.38 -24.51 17.45
N ALA A 181 -11.73 -25.33 18.45
CA ALA A 181 -13.12 -25.67 18.75
C ALA A 181 -13.89 -24.49 19.37
N ASP A 182 -13.23 -23.72 20.25
CA ASP A 182 -13.74 -22.47 20.84
C ASP A 182 -12.72 -21.33 20.66
N SER A 183 -12.53 -20.89 19.42
CA SER A 183 -11.63 -19.77 19.10
C SER A 183 -12.07 -18.44 19.73
N SER A 184 -13.34 -18.33 20.16
CA SER A 184 -13.90 -17.17 20.86
C SER A 184 -13.28 -16.93 22.23
N GLU A 185 -13.03 -17.99 23.02
CA GLU A 185 -12.43 -17.86 24.36
C GLU A 185 -11.01 -17.27 24.30
N TYR A 186 -10.28 -17.50 23.20
CA TYR A 186 -8.88 -17.13 23.07
C TYR A 186 -8.64 -15.69 22.58
N ARG A 187 -9.67 -14.84 22.50
CA ARG A 187 -9.58 -13.41 22.08
C ARG A 187 -8.87 -12.51 23.10
N HIS A 188 -7.55 -12.67 23.25
CA HIS A 188 -6.73 -11.94 24.22
C HIS A 188 -5.97 -10.71 23.64
N GLY A 189 -6.47 -10.16 22.53
CA GLY A 189 -5.96 -8.94 21.90
C GLY A 189 -4.77 -9.16 20.97
N ASN A 190 -4.04 -8.09 20.67
CA ASN A 190 -2.99 -8.09 19.64
C ASN A 190 -1.70 -8.81 20.09
N MET A 191 -0.90 -9.24 19.10
CA MET A 191 0.44 -9.81 19.27
C MET A 191 1.48 -8.91 18.64
N VAL A 192 2.64 -8.79 19.28
CA VAL A 192 3.86 -8.40 18.58
C VAL A 192 4.42 -9.66 17.93
N PHE A 193 4.67 -9.63 16.62
CA PHE A 193 5.32 -10.72 15.90
C PHE A 193 6.25 -10.21 14.80
N PHE A 194 7.40 -10.87 14.66
CA PHE A 194 8.38 -10.56 13.62
C PHE A 194 9.35 -11.72 13.40
N ASP A 195 9.83 -11.86 12.17
CA ASP A 195 10.98 -12.70 11.86
C ASP A 195 12.30 -11.97 12.07
N LEU A 196 13.23 -12.57 12.82
CA LEU A 196 14.57 -12.06 13.04
C LEU A 196 15.52 -12.64 11.98
N LEU A 197 15.60 -11.95 10.84
CA LEU A 197 16.53 -12.20 9.74
C LEU A 197 16.41 -13.59 9.07
N GLY A 198 15.26 -14.25 9.20
CA GLY A 198 15.02 -15.60 8.69
C GLY A 198 15.52 -16.73 9.57
N PHE A 199 16.02 -16.44 10.78
CA PHE A 199 16.53 -17.45 11.72
C PHE A 199 15.50 -17.88 12.76
N VAL A 200 14.74 -16.91 13.31
CA VAL A 200 13.78 -17.15 14.40
C VAL A 200 12.61 -16.19 14.26
N ALA A 201 11.40 -16.73 14.16
CA ALA A 201 10.18 -15.95 14.36
C ALA A 201 9.91 -15.77 15.85
N VAL A 202 9.70 -14.53 16.25
CA VAL A 202 9.37 -14.12 17.62
C VAL A 202 7.91 -13.70 17.66
N ALA A 203 7.16 -14.19 18.64
CA ALA A 203 5.80 -13.73 18.92
C ALA A 203 5.54 -13.64 20.43
N TYR A 204 4.85 -12.59 20.88
CA TYR A 204 4.41 -12.43 22.26
C TYR A 204 3.22 -11.45 22.36
N PRO A 205 2.38 -11.56 23.42
CA PRO A 205 1.23 -10.66 23.61
C PRO A 205 1.62 -9.18 23.68
N ALA A 206 0.83 -8.31 23.04
CA ALA A 206 1.09 -6.87 23.00
C ALA A 206 1.30 -6.27 24.40
N ARG A 207 0.53 -6.72 25.41
CA ARG A 207 0.70 -6.35 26.83
C ARG A 207 2.12 -6.59 27.38
N VAL A 208 2.80 -7.65 26.95
CA VAL A 208 4.20 -7.93 27.33
C VAL A 208 5.13 -6.95 26.63
N GLY A 209 4.87 -6.66 25.34
CA GLY A 209 5.57 -5.61 24.59
C GLY A 209 5.45 -4.24 25.26
N THR A 210 4.25 -3.83 25.64
CA THR A 210 4.00 -2.58 26.39
C THR A 210 4.83 -2.50 27.67
N ILE A 211 4.89 -3.57 28.47
CA ILE A 211 5.72 -3.63 29.68
C ILE A 211 7.21 -3.50 29.34
N LEU A 212 7.72 -4.25 28.37
CA LEU A 212 9.12 -4.18 27.94
C LEU A 212 9.49 -2.78 27.42
N ASN A 213 8.63 -2.18 26.61
CA ASN A 213 8.81 -0.83 26.06
C ASN A 213 8.91 0.22 27.17
N TYR A 214 8.00 0.20 28.15
CA TYR A 214 8.09 1.11 29.30
C TYR A 214 9.31 0.84 30.17
N MET A 215 9.69 -0.42 30.41
CA MET A 215 10.90 -0.73 31.18
C MET A 215 12.17 -0.17 30.51
N VAL A 216 12.29 -0.30 29.19
CA VAL A 216 13.42 0.26 28.39
C VAL A 216 13.39 1.79 28.37
N ALA A 217 12.20 2.41 28.24
CA ALA A 217 12.04 3.85 28.32
C ALA A 217 12.40 4.40 29.71
N THR A 218 11.91 3.79 30.79
CA THR A 218 12.24 4.17 32.18
C THR A 218 13.73 4.00 32.45
N ALA A 219 14.37 2.92 32.00
CA ALA A 219 15.83 2.75 32.11
C ALA A 219 16.60 3.89 31.41
N THR A 220 16.10 4.33 30.26
CA THR A 220 16.67 5.47 29.50
C THR A 220 16.48 6.79 30.24
N PHE A 221 15.28 7.09 30.74
CA PHE A 221 15.03 8.28 31.55
C PHE A 221 15.87 8.30 32.83
N LEU A 222 16.03 7.17 33.52
CA LEU A 222 16.90 7.05 34.70
C LEU A 222 18.38 7.27 34.36
N TYR A 223 18.87 6.77 33.21
CA TYR A 223 20.22 7.03 32.72
C TYR A 223 20.44 8.53 32.44
N LEU A 224 19.53 9.19 31.72
CA LEU A 224 19.60 10.62 31.40
C LEU A 224 19.45 11.50 32.66
N ALA A 225 18.53 11.17 33.56
CA ALA A 225 18.33 11.88 34.82
C ALA A 225 19.56 11.77 35.73
N LYS A 226 20.14 10.56 35.88
CA LYS A 226 21.39 10.37 36.61
C LYS A 226 22.54 11.21 36.05
N LYS A 227 22.61 11.37 34.72
CA LYS A 227 23.61 12.22 34.05
C LYS A 227 23.33 13.71 34.30
N ALA A 228 22.07 14.14 34.27
CA ALA A 228 21.66 15.50 34.62
C ALA A 228 22.00 15.85 36.08
N SER A 229 21.89 14.90 37.01
CA SER A 229 22.17 15.08 38.44
C SER A 229 23.65 15.07 38.84
N LEU A 230 24.59 14.94 37.90
CA LEU A 230 26.04 14.95 38.23
C LEU A 230 26.50 16.34 38.70
N PRO A 231 27.44 16.45 39.66
CA PRO A 231 27.86 17.75 40.24
C PRO A 231 28.32 18.81 39.23
N GLY A 232 28.89 18.40 38.09
CA GLY A 232 29.30 19.32 37.01
C GLY A 232 28.16 19.90 36.16
N ASN A 233 26.92 19.43 36.36
CA ASN A 233 25.74 19.77 35.56
C ASN A 233 24.71 20.63 36.32
N GLY A 234 25.13 21.25 37.44
CA GLY A 234 24.30 22.15 38.24
C GLY A 234 23.60 23.26 37.42
N GLY A 235 22.45 23.73 37.90
CA GLY A 235 21.63 24.73 37.21
C GLY A 235 20.96 24.22 35.93
N GLY A 236 20.84 22.90 35.73
CA GLY A 236 20.16 22.31 34.57
C GLY A 236 20.98 22.35 33.27
N ARG A 237 22.29 22.66 33.34
CA ARG A 237 23.16 22.84 32.17
C ARG A 237 23.03 21.70 31.16
N TYR A 238 23.19 20.45 31.60
CA TYR A 238 23.13 19.28 30.70
C TYR A 238 21.77 19.16 29.99
N VAL A 239 20.66 19.41 30.69
CA VAL A 239 19.31 19.36 30.09
C VAL A 239 19.16 20.42 29.00
N ARG A 240 19.70 21.62 29.22
CA ARG A 240 19.71 22.69 28.23
C ARG A 240 20.58 22.37 27.01
N GLU A 241 21.79 21.86 27.21
CA GLU A 241 22.66 21.43 26.08
C GLU A 241 22.03 20.26 25.30
N LEU A 242 21.39 19.31 25.99
CA LEU A 242 20.65 18.21 25.37
C LEU A 242 19.47 18.73 24.54
N ALA A 243 18.68 19.67 25.07
CA ALA A 243 17.58 20.29 24.34
C ALA A 243 18.06 21.05 23.08
N TYR A 244 19.14 21.84 23.18
CA TYR A 244 19.71 22.51 22.01
C TYR A 244 20.26 21.51 20.97
N ALA A 245 20.99 20.48 21.40
CA ALA A 245 21.53 19.46 20.50
C ALA A 245 20.41 18.64 19.83
N THR A 246 19.33 18.32 20.54
CA THR A 246 18.11 17.73 19.97
C THR A 246 17.45 18.66 18.96
N GLY A 247 17.32 19.95 19.25
CA GLY A 247 16.80 20.95 18.32
C GLY A 247 17.64 21.04 17.03
N VAL A 248 18.97 21.01 17.14
CA VAL A 248 19.89 20.95 15.99
C VAL A 248 19.67 19.69 15.16
N THR A 249 19.55 18.51 15.79
CA THR A 249 19.30 17.24 15.08
C THR A 249 17.93 17.23 14.37
N VAL A 250 16.86 17.67 15.03
CA VAL A 250 15.51 17.71 14.42
C VAL A 250 15.47 18.73 13.27
N LEU A 251 16.06 19.92 13.44
CA LEU A 251 16.20 20.90 12.36
C LEU A 251 17.04 20.33 11.20
N CYS A 252 18.10 19.57 11.51
CA CYS A 252 18.92 18.91 10.50
C CYS A 252 18.10 17.91 9.67
N TRP A 253 17.22 17.13 10.29
CA TRP A 253 16.33 16.19 9.60
C TRP A 253 15.34 16.90 8.67
N VAL A 254 14.67 17.96 9.16
CA VAL A 254 13.73 18.76 8.36
C VAL A 254 14.44 19.43 7.17
N VAL A 255 15.58 20.09 7.41
CA VAL A 255 16.36 20.74 6.34
C VAL A 255 16.91 19.72 5.32
N THR A 256 17.21 18.50 5.78
CA THR A 256 17.64 17.42 4.89
C THR A 256 16.49 16.92 4.02
N LEU A 257 15.32 16.65 4.59
CA LEU A 257 14.14 16.24 3.84
C LEU A 257 13.75 17.30 2.80
N MET A 258 13.69 18.58 3.19
CA MET A 258 13.38 19.67 2.26
C MET A 258 14.39 19.76 1.11
N LEU A 259 15.69 19.57 1.36
CA LEU A 259 16.69 19.53 0.29
C LEU A 259 16.45 18.37 -0.69
N VAL A 260 16.21 17.17 -0.16
CA VAL A 260 16.03 15.97 -0.98
C VAL A 260 14.72 16.02 -1.77
N LEU A 261 13.66 16.60 -1.20
CA LEU A 261 12.41 16.90 -1.91
C LEU A 261 12.57 17.96 -3.01
N ILE A 262 13.45 18.96 -2.84
CA ILE A 262 13.80 19.89 -3.93
C ILE A 262 14.52 19.14 -5.06
N VAL A 263 15.43 18.21 -4.76
CA VAL A 263 16.08 17.36 -5.79
C VAL A 263 15.04 16.48 -6.51
N ALA A 264 14.10 15.88 -5.77
CA ALA A 264 13.00 15.09 -6.33
C ALA A 264 12.08 15.92 -7.26
N LEU A 265 11.78 17.17 -6.87
CA LEU A 265 11.05 18.11 -7.71
C LEU A 265 11.83 18.46 -8.98
N LEU A 266 13.13 18.73 -8.89
CA LEU A 266 13.97 19.00 -10.06
C LEU A 266 13.99 17.81 -11.03
N VAL A 267 14.19 16.58 -10.54
CA VAL A 267 14.12 15.34 -11.34
C VAL A 267 12.75 15.21 -12.03
N THR A 268 11.66 15.54 -11.33
CA THR A 268 10.30 15.55 -11.89
C THR A 268 10.15 16.58 -13.01
N LEU A 269 10.56 17.83 -12.77
CA LEU A 269 10.48 18.93 -13.74
C LEU A 269 11.35 18.71 -14.99
N MET A 270 12.43 17.94 -14.87
CA MET A 270 13.28 17.55 -15.99
C MET A 270 12.72 16.37 -16.80
N GLY A 271 11.53 15.86 -16.48
CA GLY A 271 10.93 14.70 -17.14
C GLY A 271 11.67 13.39 -16.85
N ARG A 272 12.41 13.31 -15.73
CA ARG A 272 13.22 12.15 -15.32
C ARG A 272 12.62 11.35 -14.16
N SER A 273 11.32 11.52 -13.93
CA SER A 273 10.56 10.76 -12.92
C SER A 273 10.67 9.25 -13.15
N MET A 274 10.59 8.49 -12.06
CA MET A 274 10.71 7.03 -11.98
C MET A 274 12.08 6.45 -12.35
N PHE A 275 13.15 7.24 -12.59
CA PHE A 275 14.47 6.76 -13.06
C PHE A 275 15.05 5.55 -12.31
N TRP A 276 14.68 5.40 -11.04
CA TRP A 276 15.06 4.35 -10.11
C TRP A 276 14.22 3.07 -10.20
N TYR A 277 13.12 3.02 -10.96
CA TYR A 277 12.17 1.90 -11.01
C TYR A 277 12.82 0.60 -11.50
N ASN A 278 13.68 0.69 -12.51
CA ASN A 278 14.60 -0.39 -12.91
C ASN A 278 15.98 -0.29 -12.23
N HIS A 279 16.40 0.91 -11.83
CA HIS A 279 17.76 1.20 -11.34
C HIS A 279 17.74 1.66 -9.87
N PHE A 280 17.24 0.83 -8.96
CA PHE A 280 16.98 1.22 -7.57
C PHE A 280 18.21 1.84 -6.86
N TYR A 281 19.41 1.31 -7.13
CA TYR A 281 20.68 1.85 -6.61
C TYR A 281 20.92 3.33 -6.95
N ALA A 282 20.36 3.84 -8.06
CA ALA A 282 20.46 5.24 -8.44
C ALA A 282 19.67 6.14 -7.47
N SER A 283 18.55 5.68 -6.90
CA SER A 283 17.86 6.44 -5.84
C SER A 283 18.71 6.58 -4.58
N ILE A 284 19.35 5.49 -4.14
CA ILE A 284 20.21 5.45 -2.96
C ILE A 284 21.43 6.35 -3.17
N CYS A 285 22.07 6.26 -4.33
CA CYS A 285 23.23 7.08 -4.63
C CYS A 285 22.88 8.56 -4.86
N LEU A 286 21.65 8.92 -5.29
CA LEU A 286 21.25 10.32 -5.47
C LEU A 286 20.72 10.92 -4.15
N TYR A 287 19.62 10.37 -3.65
CA TYR A 287 18.93 10.90 -2.47
C TYR A 287 19.65 10.54 -1.17
N GLY A 288 20.19 9.33 -1.06
CA GLY A 288 20.93 8.89 0.14
C GLY A 288 22.24 9.64 0.34
N THR A 289 23.00 9.92 -0.73
CA THR A 289 24.24 10.74 -0.61
C THR A 289 23.94 12.21 -0.38
N ALA A 290 22.88 12.76 -0.98
CA ALA A 290 22.40 14.10 -0.67
C ALA A 290 22.00 14.22 0.82
N ALA A 291 21.24 13.24 1.33
CA ALA A 291 20.80 13.20 2.72
C ALA A 291 21.99 13.06 3.69
N ALA A 292 22.83 12.05 3.50
CA ALA A 292 24.02 11.82 4.35
C ALA A 292 24.99 13.01 4.30
N GLY A 293 25.25 13.55 3.11
CA GLY A 293 26.11 14.71 2.91
C GLY A 293 25.58 15.96 3.61
N LYS A 294 24.27 16.24 3.50
CA LYS A 294 23.63 17.38 4.17
C LYS A 294 23.66 17.25 5.69
N MET A 295 23.39 16.06 6.23
CA MET A 295 23.47 15.83 7.67
C MET A 295 24.90 15.97 8.20
N ILE A 296 25.88 15.33 7.57
CA ILE A 296 27.29 15.46 7.96
C ILE A 296 27.75 16.92 7.87
N LEU A 297 27.30 17.67 6.86
CA LEU A 297 27.62 19.09 6.71
C LEU A 297 27.05 19.93 7.86
N ILE A 298 25.75 19.81 8.16
CA ILE A 298 25.10 20.57 9.24
C ILE A 298 25.76 20.28 10.59
N HIS A 299 26.02 19.02 10.92
CA HIS A 299 26.66 18.66 12.18
C HIS A 299 28.15 19.03 12.23
N THR A 300 28.87 19.04 11.09
CA THR A 300 30.22 19.63 10.97
C THR A 300 30.21 21.13 11.23
N LEU A 301 29.23 21.86 10.69
CA LEU A 301 29.09 23.30 10.90
C LEU A 301 28.73 23.61 12.35
N ALA A 302 27.77 22.89 12.95
CA ALA A 302 27.42 23.03 14.36
C ALA A 302 28.63 22.77 15.28
N LYS A 303 29.41 21.72 15.00
CA LYS A 303 30.67 21.41 15.70
C LYS A 303 31.65 22.58 15.68
N ASN A 304 31.90 23.15 14.49
CA ASN A 304 32.95 24.14 14.31
C ASN A 304 32.54 25.55 14.72
N LEU A 305 31.27 25.92 14.52
CA LEU A 305 30.76 27.28 14.74
C LEU A 305 30.17 27.49 16.14
N TYR A 306 29.51 26.47 16.72
CA TYR A 306 28.80 26.58 18.00
C TYR A 306 29.52 25.86 19.15
N TYR A 307 30.11 24.69 18.89
CA TYR A 307 30.74 23.85 19.92
C TYR A 307 32.28 23.92 19.95
N GLY A 308 32.90 24.92 19.32
CA GLY A 308 34.37 24.99 19.14
C GLY A 308 35.21 24.95 20.42
N GLY A 309 34.64 25.34 21.57
CA GLY A 309 35.29 25.26 22.89
C GLY A 309 34.98 24.00 23.72
N VAL A 310 34.15 23.09 23.22
CA VAL A 310 33.72 21.87 23.96
C VAL A 310 34.61 20.68 23.60
N ARG A 311 34.93 19.83 24.59
CA ARG A 311 35.75 18.64 24.34
C ARG A 311 35.01 17.67 23.43
N LEU A 312 35.67 17.21 22.36
CA LEU A 312 35.09 16.32 21.34
C LEU A 312 34.44 15.05 21.94
N VAL A 313 35.02 14.49 23.01
CA VAL A 313 34.49 13.31 23.72
C VAL A 313 33.16 13.63 24.42
N GLU A 314 33.03 14.79 25.06
CA GLU A 314 31.79 15.24 25.72
C GLU A 314 30.70 15.53 24.69
N LEU A 315 31.08 16.07 23.53
CA LEU A 315 30.16 16.37 22.44
C LEU A 315 29.67 15.10 21.71
N GLY A 316 30.55 14.12 21.47
CA GLY A 316 30.14 12.80 21.00
C GLY A 316 29.29 12.02 22.02
N ASP A 317 29.55 12.23 23.31
CA ASP A 317 28.72 11.67 24.39
C ASP A 317 27.32 12.31 24.44
N LEU A 318 27.22 13.62 24.22
CA LEU A 318 25.96 14.36 24.11
C LEU A 318 25.12 13.92 22.90
N TYR A 319 25.72 13.85 21.70
CA TYR A 319 24.97 13.46 20.50
C TYR A 319 24.58 11.98 20.47
N PHE A 320 25.25 11.11 21.24
CA PHE A 320 24.74 9.77 21.51
C PHE A 320 23.43 9.83 22.34
N ASP A 321 23.41 10.64 23.40
CA ASP A 321 22.21 10.79 24.24
C ASP A 321 21.04 11.44 23.47
N VAL A 322 21.31 12.35 22.52
CA VAL A 322 20.29 12.93 21.63
C VAL A 322 19.61 11.84 20.80
N SER A 323 20.38 10.94 20.17
CA SER A 323 19.82 9.84 19.38
C SER A 323 19.05 8.86 20.27
N LEU A 324 19.57 8.54 21.46
CA LEU A 324 18.89 7.71 22.45
C LEU A 324 17.54 8.33 22.90
N LEU A 325 17.52 9.64 23.18
CA LEU A 325 16.32 10.39 23.56
C LEU A 325 15.28 10.38 22.44
N LEU A 326 15.69 10.66 21.19
CA LEU A 326 14.78 10.69 20.04
C LEU A 326 14.15 9.31 19.78
N TRP A 327 14.94 8.24 19.81
CA TRP A 327 14.41 6.87 19.71
C TRP A 327 13.51 6.50 20.90
N CYS A 328 13.83 6.95 22.12
CA CYS A 328 12.99 6.74 23.30
C CYS A 328 11.65 7.50 23.22
N CYS A 329 11.63 8.71 22.65
CA CYS A 329 10.40 9.44 22.38
C CYS A 329 9.53 8.70 21.34
N SER A 330 10.12 8.18 20.26
CA SER A 330 9.40 7.34 19.28
C SER A 330 8.86 6.05 19.91
N LEU A 331 9.64 5.38 20.75
CA LEU A 331 9.22 4.20 21.51
C LEU A 331 7.98 4.48 22.37
N VAL A 332 8.02 5.55 23.18
CA VAL A 332 6.88 5.93 24.02
C VAL A 332 5.68 6.33 23.16
N CYS A 333 5.87 7.11 22.09
CA CYS A 333 4.80 7.55 21.21
C CYS A 333 4.04 6.37 20.58
N LEU A 334 4.75 5.43 19.94
CA LEU A 334 4.13 4.26 19.31
C LEU A 334 3.50 3.32 20.35
N THR A 335 4.10 3.18 21.53
CA THR A 335 3.52 2.38 22.63
C THR A 335 2.20 2.99 23.15
N GLN A 336 2.11 4.33 23.26
CA GLN A 336 0.87 5.02 23.66
C GLN A 336 -0.23 4.92 22.58
N GLN A 337 0.14 4.81 21.30
CA GLN A 337 -0.80 4.55 20.21
C GLN A 337 -1.24 3.08 20.12
N GLY A 338 -0.74 2.20 21.00
CA GLY A 338 -1.05 0.76 20.98
C GLY A 338 -0.38 -0.02 19.85
N LEU A 339 0.57 0.59 19.13
CA LEU A 339 1.22 -0.01 17.98
C LEU A 339 2.26 -1.05 18.43
N CYS A 340 2.09 -2.27 17.93
CA CYS A 340 2.96 -3.41 18.18
C CYS A 340 4.32 -3.25 17.48
N SER A 341 4.41 -2.48 16.39
CA SER A 341 5.70 -2.08 15.78
C SER A 341 6.63 -1.31 16.70
N ALA A 342 6.17 -0.83 17.87
CA ALA A 342 6.99 -0.21 18.90
C ALA A 342 8.15 -1.10 19.42
N TYR A 343 8.15 -2.41 19.13
CA TYR A 343 9.33 -3.26 19.36
C TYR A 343 10.57 -2.79 18.57
N VAL A 344 10.39 -2.17 17.39
CA VAL A 344 11.49 -1.69 16.54
C VAL A 344 12.28 -0.55 17.20
N PRO A 345 11.66 0.57 17.64
CA PRO A 345 12.39 1.57 18.42
C PRO A 345 12.83 1.02 19.79
N MET A 346 12.16 0.02 20.38
CA MET A 346 12.63 -0.63 21.62
C MET A 346 14.01 -1.27 21.42
N LEU A 347 14.20 -2.03 20.32
CA LEU A 347 15.51 -2.58 19.95
C LEU A 347 16.55 -1.48 19.72
N MET A 348 16.16 -0.39 19.04
CA MET A 348 16.98 0.82 18.82
C MET A 348 17.19 1.71 20.07
N VAL A 349 16.66 1.35 21.24
CA VAL A 349 16.99 1.99 22.52
C VAL A 349 17.76 1.04 23.42
N ALA A 350 17.29 -0.21 23.57
CA ALA A 350 17.85 -1.20 24.47
C ALA A 350 19.29 -1.58 24.11
N PHE A 351 19.55 -1.95 22.85
CA PHE A 351 20.89 -2.38 22.41
C PHE A 351 21.93 -1.24 22.47
N PRO A 352 21.65 -0.02 21.96
CA PRO A 352 22.55 1.12 22.14
C PRO A 352 22.81 1.45 23.61
N LEU A 353 21.78 1.45 24.48
CA LEU A 353 21.93 1.74 25.90
C LEU A 353 22.81 0.70 26.61
N VAL A 354 22.56 -0.60 26.40
CA VAL A 354 23.39 -1.68 26.96
C VAL A 354 24.84 -1.56 26.47
N THR A 355 25.03 -1.36 25.17
CA THR A 355 26.36 -1.15 24.56
C THR A 355 27.09 0.05 25.17
N LYS A 356 26.38 1.16 25.37
CA LYS A 356 26.89 2.38 26.00
C LYS A 356 27.36 2.12 27.43
N LEU A 357 26.57 1.41 28.23
CA LEU A 357 26.88 1.11 29.63
C LEU A 357 28.09 0.17 29.74
N LEU A 358 28.19 -0.85 28.89
CA LEU A 358 29.33 -1.77 28.83
C LEU A 358 30.62 -1.07 28.41
N LEU A 359 30.56 -0.16 27.44
CA LEU A 359 31.73 0.53 26.88
C LEU A 359 32.09 1.85 27.58
N ALA A 360 31.31 2.30 28.57
CA ALA A 360 31.46 3.60 29.24
C ALA A 360 32.88 3.84 29.79
N ARG A 361 33.53 2.81 30.35
CA ARG A 361 34.90 2.92 30.88
C ARG A 361 35.94 3.07 29.76
N GLU A 362 35.89 2.22 28.74
CA GLU A 362 36.83 2.28 27.59
C GLU A 362 36.70 3.63 26.87
N PHE A 363 35.47 4.10 26.62
CA PHE A 363 35.22 5.38 25.97
C PHE A 363 35.73 6.57 26.79
N LYS A 364 35.49 6.58 28.12
CA LYS A 364 35.95 7.67 29.01
C LYS A 364 37.48 7.76 29.07
N HIS A 365 38.19 6.63 29.03
CA HIS A 365 39.66 6.61 29.13
C HIS A 365 40.38 6.78 27.79
N ARG A 366 39.81 6.29 26.67
CA ARG A 366 40.51 6.19 25.37
C ARG A 366 39.74 6.81 24.19
N GLY A 367 38.54 7.35 24.41
CA GLY A 367 37.68 7.87 23.35
C GLY A 367 37.29 6.80 22.33
N ALA A 368 37.06 7.21 21.08
CA ALA A 368 36.81 6.31 19.95
C ALA A 368 38.11 5.65 19.44
N SER A 369 38.71 4.81 20.28
CA SER A 369 39.75 3.87 19.86
C SER A 369 39.18 2.83 18.89
N LEU A 370 40.03 2.19 18.08
CA LEU A 370 39.59 1.11 17.17
C LEU A 370 38.84 0.00 17.91
N LYS A 371 39.31 -0.38 19.11
CA LYS A 371 38.65 -1.35 19.99
C LYS A 371 37.26 -0.89 20.40
N TYR A 372 37.10 0.37 20.81
CA TYR A 372 35.78 0.95 21.14
C TYR A 372 34.86 0.88 19.92
N SER A 373 35.32 1.33 18.76
CA SER A 373 34.49 1.38 17.55
C SER A 373 34.04 -0.02 17.11
N VAL A 374 34.92 -1.03 17.13
CA VAL A 374 34.55 -2.42 16.80
C VAL A 374 33.51 -2.97 17.78
N LEU A 375 33.74 -2.82 19.10
CA LEU A 375 32.78 -3.30 20.11
C LEU A 375 31.44 -2.55 20.05
N TYR A 376 31.46 -1.26 19.72
CA TYR A 376 30.26 -0.45 19.53
C TYR A 376 29.44 -0.93 18.33
N LEU A 377 30.10 -1.18 17.18
CA LEU A 377 29.44 -1.73 15.99
C LEU A 377 28.86 -3.13 16.24
N LEU A 378 29.58 -4.00 16.97
CA LEU A 378 29.07 -5.32 17.36
C LEU A 378 27.83 -5.22 18.26
N GLY A 379 27.82 -4.32 19.24
CA GLY A 379 26.67 -4.08 20.10
C GLY A 379 25.46 -3.48 19.38
N LEU A 380 25.68 -2.77 18.26
CA LEU A 380 24.64 -2.25 17.39
C LEU A 380 24.21 -3.20 16.27
N ALA A 381 24.93 -4.30 16.01
CA ALA A 381 24.73 -5.11 14.81
C ALA A 381 23.31 -5.68 14.68
N LEU A 382 22.77 -6.29 15.73
CA LEU A 382 21.44 -6.91 15.71
C LEU A 382 20.30 -5.93 15.36
N PRO A 383 20.09 -4.81 16.10
CA PRO A 383 19.01 -3.88 15.77
C PRO A 383 19.22 -3.23 14.40
N TYR A 384 20.46 -2.96 14.00
CA TYR A 384 20.74 -2.35 12.69
C TYR A 384 20.46 -3.28 11.52
N VAL A 385 20.91 -4.54 11.58
CA VAL A 385 20.66 -5.50 10.49
C VAL A 385 19.15 -5.82 10.42
N HIS A 386 18.46 -5.96 11.56
CA HIS A 386 17.00 -6.10 11.58
C HIS A 386 16.27 -4.90 10.96
N PHE A 387 16.72 -3.69 11.29
CA PHE A 387 16.11 -2.48 10.73
C PHE A 387 16.42 -2.26 9.25
N MET A 388 17.63 -2.62 8.79
CA MET A 388 17.96 -2.66 7.36
C MET A 388 17.12 -3.69 6.61
N PHE A 389 16.82 -4.84 7.23
CA PHE A 389 15.91 -5.83 6.66
C PHE A 389 14.47 -5.30 6.54
N LEU A 390 13.95 -4.61 7.57
CA LEU A 390 12.65 -3.94 7.48
C LEU A 390 12.63 -2.85 6.39
N ILE A 391 13.69 -2.04 6.28
CA ILE A 391 13.84 -1.05 5.20
C ILE A 391 13.83 -1.73 3.82
N TRP A 392 14.51 -2.86 3.66
CA TRP A 392 14.52 -3.63 2.42
C TRP A 392 13.10 -4.07 2.03
N VAL A 393 12.35 -4.67 2.97
CA VAL A 393 10.95 -5.09 2.74
C VAL A 393 10.06 -3.91 2.36
N VAL A 394 10.24 -2.73 2.98
CA VAL A 394 9.51 -1.52 2.58
C VAL A 394 9.83 -1.12 1.14
N PHE A 395 11.09 -1.16 0.69
CA PHE A 395 11.41 -0.84 -0.70
C PHE A 395 10.93 -1.90 -1.70
N GLU A 396 11.05 -3.19 -1.38
CA GLU A 396 10.54 -4.29 -2.20
C GLU A 396 9.04 -4.15 -2.50
N ILE A 397 8.26 -3.62 -1.54
CA ILE A 397 6.83 -3.35 -1.68
C ILE A 397 6.57 -2.00 -2.38
N PHE A 398 7.15 -0.89 -1.90
CA PHE A 398 6.79 0.44 -2.38
C PHE A 398 7.34 0.77 -3.77
N THR A 399 8.53 0.30 -4.13
CA THR A 399 9.12 0.54 -5.46
C THR A 399 8.22 0.05 -6.62
N PRO A 400 7.71 -1.20 -6.64
CA PRO A 400 6.75 -1.63 -7.65
C PRO A 400 5.35 -1.00 -7.50
N ILE A 401 4.88 -0.68 -6.29
CA ILE A 401 3.58 -0.01 -6.07
C ILE A 401 3.55 1.39 -6.71
N MET A 402 4.65 2.15 -6.68
CA MET A 402 4.72 3.44 -7.38
C MET A 402 4.54 3.31 -8.90
N GLY A 403 4.82 2.14 -9.48
CA GLY A 403 4.50 1.82 -10.88
C GLY A 403 3.03 1.48 -11.16
N ARG A 404 2.14 1.59 -10.16
CA ARG A 404 0.68 1.36 -10.23
C ARG A 404 -0.16 2.35 -9.39
N SER A 405 0.44 3.34 -8.76
CA SER A 405 -0.23 4.27 -7.82
C SER A 405 -1.03 5.42 -8.46
N GLY A 406 -1.48 5.25 -9.71
CA GLY A 406 -2.23 6.28 -10.45
C GLY A 406 -1.37 7.48 -10.89
N THR A 407 -2.00 8.65 -10.98
CA THR A 407 -1.37 9.89 -11.50
C THR A 407 -1.29 11.05 -10.51
N GLU A 408 -1.92 10.87 -9.33
CA GLU A 408 -2.02 11.88 -8.27
C GLU A 408 -0.87 11.79 -7.25
N ILE A 409 -0.36 10.59 -6.96
CA ILE A 409 0.75 10.37 -6.02
C ILE A 409 2.08 10.61 -6.76
N PRO A 410 2.89 11.63 -6.40
CA PRO A 410 4.15 11.89 -7.09
C PRO A 410 5.21 10.87 -6.63
N PRO A 411 5.67 9.96 -7.51
CA PRO A 411 6.47 8.81 -7.07
C PRO A 411 7.86 9.22 -6.58
N GLU A 412 8.45 10.28 -7.14
CA GLU A 412 9.71 10.86 -6.66
C GLU A 412 9.61 11.34 -5.22
N VAL A 413 8.48 11.93 -4.82
CA VAL A 413 8.28 12.44 -3.43
C VAL A 413 8.24 11.28 -2.44
N VAL A 414 7.52 10.20 -2.78
CA VAL A 414 7.42 9.01 -1.94
C VAL A 414 8.80 8.38 -1.76
N LEU A 415 9.51 8.08 -2.87
CA LEU A 415 10.79 7.39 -2.75
C LEU A 415 11.88 8.27 -2.12
N ALA A 416 11.95 9.55 -2.47
CA ALA A 416 12.88 10.50 -1.87
C ALA A 416 12.66 10.62 -0.35
N THR A 417 11.40 10.58 0.11
CA THR A 417 11.06 10.57 1.54
C THR A 417 11.50 9.26 2.20
N LEU A 418 11.19 8.10 1.62
CA LEU A 418 11.59 6.79 2.16
C LEU A 418 13.12 6.66 2.27
N VAL A 419 13.87 7.04 1.23
CA VAL A 419 15.35 7.02 1.25
C VAL A 419 15.90 7.99 2.29
N THR A 420 15.29 9.18 2.43
CA THR A 420 15.71 10.15 3.46
C THR A 420 15.46 9.64 4.87
N LEU A 421 14.28 9.08 5.16
CA LEU A 421 13.94 8.50 6.45
C LEU A 421 14.85 7.32 6.81
N ALA A 422 15.08 6.39 5.87
CA ALA A 422 16.04 5.31 6.03
C ALA A 422 17.45 5.85 6.36
N THR A 423 17.91 6.89 5.66
CA THR A 423 19.23 7.50 5.91
C THR A 423 19.29 8.21 7.27
N ILE A 424 18.23 8.90 7.69
CA ILE A 424 18.11 9.53 9.02
C ILE A 424 18.21 8.47 10.12
N PHE A 425 17.38 7.43 10.06
CA PHE A 425 17.33 6.39 11.08
C PHE A 425 18.63 5.59 11.15
N LEU A 426 19.20 5.19 10.01
CA LEU A 426 20.48 4.49 9.97
C LEU A 426 21.64 5.37 10.47
N SER A 427 21.69 6.66 10.11
CA SER A 427 22.77 7.54 10.58
C SER A 427 22.67 7.95 12.05
N SER A 428 21.52 7.78 12.71
CA SER A 428 21.22 8.29 14.05
C SER A 428 22.30 7.99 15.11
N PHE A 429 22.66 6.72 15.34
CA PHE A 429 23.72 6.37 16.32
C PHE A 429 25.15 6.51 15.79
N PHE A 430 25.33 6.75 14.49
CA PHE A 430 26.63 7.04 13.88
C PHE A 430 26.99 8.53 13.94
N LEU A 431 26.00 9.40 14.13
CA LEU A 431 26.15 10.84 14.18
C LEU A 431 27.21 11.31 15.19
N HIS A 432 27.35 10.60 16.32
CA HIS A 432 28.36 10.91 17.33
C HIS A 432 29.81 10.84 16.80
N PHE A 433 30.09 10.06 15.75
CA PHE A 433 31.42 9.99 15.15
C PHE A 433 31.79 11.26 14.36
N VAL A 434 30.81 12.00 13.83
CA VAL A 434 31.02 13.33 13.21
C VAL A 434 31.62 14.30 14.23
N TYR A 435 31.17 14.21 15.48
CA TYR A 435 31.69 15.01 16.58
C TYR A 435 33.06 14.55 17.09
N LEU A 436 33.42 13.27 16.90
CA LEU A 436 34.71 12.71 17.32
C LEU A 436 35.82 12.83 16.26
N VAL A 437 35.49 12.80 14.96
CA VAL A 437 36.49 12.86 13.87
C VAL A 437 37.11 14.26 13.72
N ARG A 438 38.41 14.35 13.38
CA ARG A 438 39.10 15.65 13.24
C ARG A 438 38.65 16.46 12.02
N SER A 439 38.22 15.80 10.94
CA SER A 439 37.81 16.44 9.68
C SER A 439 36.84 15.55 8.93
N THR A 440 35.80 16.16 8.34
CA THR A 440 34.80 15.50 7.47
C THR A 440 34.99 15.84 5.99
N LYS A 441 35.99 16.68 5.63
CA LYS A 441 36.17 17.23 4.28
C LYS A 441 36.21 16.17 3.19
N TRP A 442 36.96 15.08 3.38
CA TRP A 442 37.07 13.99 2.40
C TRP A 442 35.76 13.21 2.23
N ILE A 443 35.01 12.99 3.32
CA ILE A 443 33.71 12.29 3.30
C ILE A 443 32.69 13.17 2.55
N LEU A 444 32.62 14.46 2.87
CA LEU A 444 31.76 15.42 2.20
C LEU A 444 32.12 15.58 0.71
N SER A 445 33.42 15.59 0.37
CA SER A 445 33.87 15.61 -1.02
C SER A 445 33.44 14.34 -1.77
N GLY A 446 33.60 13.16 -1.18
CA GLY A 446 33.20 11.89 -1.80
C GLY A 446 31.69 11.81 -2.03
N LEU A 447 30.89 12.11 -1.01
CA LEU A 447 29.42 12.14 -1.13
C LEU A 447 28.96 13.20 -2.14
N GLY A 448 29.57 14.39 -2.12
CA GLY A 448 29.29 15.45 -3.08
C GLY A 448 29.61 15.06 -4.52
N SER A 449 30.76 14.41 -4.75
CA SER A 449 31.12 13.90 -6.09
C SER A 449 30.15 12.84 -6.59
N VAL A 450 29.75 11.87 -5.75
CA VAL A 450 28.75 10.85 -6.14
C VAL A 450 27.41 11.50 -6.46
N PHE A 451 26.94 12.43 -5.61
CA PHE A 451 25.71 13.19 -5.86
C PHE A 451 25.76 13.95 -7.19
N ILE A 452 26.82 14.73 -7.45
CA ILE A 452 26.94 15.54 -8.67
C ILE A 452 27.00 14.65 -9.92
N ILE A 453 27.85 13.62 -9.92
CA ILE A 453 27.98 12.70 -11.06
C ILE A 453 26.63 12.06 -11.36
N LEU A 454 25.93 11.57 -10.33
CA LEU A 454 24.68 10.86 -10.54
C LEU A 454 23.52 11.79 -10.92
N PHE A 455 23.45 12.98 -10.33
CA PHE A 455 22.48 14.01 -10.73
C PHE A 455 22.63 14.36 -12.22
N LEU A 456 23.86 14.48 -12.72
CA LEU A 456 24.13 14.69 -14.15
C LEU A 456 23.70 13.48 -15.01
N LEU A 457 24.00 12.25 -14.59
CA LEU A 457 23.60 11.04 -15.33
C LEU A 457 22.06 10.88 -15.39
N VAL A 458 21.35 11.15 -14.28
CA VAL A 458 19.87 11.18 -14.23
C VAL A 458 19.34 12.29 -15.13
N SER A 459 19.92 13.49 -15.07
CA SER A 459 19.56 14.63 -15.94
C SER A 459 19.67 14.30 -17.43
N CYS A 460 20.76 13.63 -17.82
CA CYS A 460 20.99 13.15 -19.19
C CYS A 460 20.03 12.01 -19.61
N GLY A 461 19.28 11.40 -18.68
CA GLY A 461 18.34 10.32 -18.98
C GLY A 461 18.99 8.94 -19.11
N VAL A 462 20.18 8.74 -18.52
CA VAL A 462 20.92 7.46 -18.60
C VAL A 462 20.15 6.30 -17.95
N PHE A 463 19.38 6.58 -16.91
CA PHE A 463 18.56 5.59 -16.20
C PHE A 463 17.13 5.60 -16.75
N PHE A 464 16.92 4.97 -17.90
CA PHE A 464 15.58 4.76 -18.42
C PHE A 464 14.81 3.80 -17.49
N PRO A 465 13.60 4.17 -17.04
CA PRO A 465 12.99 3.48 -15.90
C PRO A 465 12.26 2.17 -16.24
N PHE A 466 11.95 1.91 -17.51
CA PHE A 466 11.11 0.78 -17.92
C PHE A 466 11.87 -0.27 -18.72
N SER A 467 11.44 -1.53 -18.63
CA SER A 467 12.03 -2.67 -19.34
C SER A 467 10.94 -3.56 -19.91
N GLY A 468 11.09 -3.92 -21.19
CA GLY A 468 10.30 -4.95 -21.87
C GLY A 468 11.04 -6.29 -22.00
N SER A 469 12.23 -6.41 -21.37
CA SER A 469 13.01 -7.65 -21.41
C SER A 469 12.23 -8.79 -20.75
N PRO A 470 12.12 -9.98 -21.38
CA PRO A 470 11.53 -11.16 -20.76
C PRO A 470 12.22 -11.55 -19.45
N ASP A 471 13.53 -11.36 -19.30
CA ASP A 471 14.28 -11.81 -18.13
C ASP A 471 14.02 -10.92 -16.90
N SER A 472 13.82 -9.62 -17.12
CA SER A 472 13.51 -8.65 -16.06
C SER A 472 12.57 -7.57 -16.59
N PRO A 473 11.25 -7.83 -16.63
CA PRO A 473 10.27 -6.86 -17.07
C PRO A 473 10.04 -5.81 -15.99
N ARG A 474 10.03 -4.54 -16.40
CA ARG A 474 9.68 -3.38 -15.57
C ARG A 474 8.70 -2.50 -16.35
N PRO A 475 7.48 -2.98 -16.61
CA PRO A 475 6.61 -2.34 -17.59
C PRO A 475 6.08 -1.00 -17.10
N LYS A 476 5.94 -0.04 -18.02
CA LYS A 476 5.06 1.12 -17.81
C LYS A 476 3.62 0.67 -18.00
N ARG A 477 2.85 0.60 -16.92
CA ARG A 477 1.40 0.30 -16.98
C ARG A 477 0.66 1.48 -17.61
N VAL A 478 -0.26 1.19 -18.54
CA VAL A 478 -1.14 2.15 -19.20
C VAL A 478 -2.53 1.54 -19.28
N PHE A 479 -3.57 2.30 -18.91
CA PHE A 479 -4.95 1.89 -19.15
C PHE A 479 -5.45 2.53 -20.44
N LEU A 480 -6.09 1.75 -21.30
CA LEU A 480 -6.60 2.17 -22.60
C LEU A 480 -8.02 1.64 -22.78
N GLN A 481 -8.96 2.51 -23.13
CA GLN A 481 -10.35 2.12 -23.36
C GLN A 481 -10.78 2.66 -24.72
N HIS A 482 -11.36 1.80 -25.56
CA HIS A 482 -12.06 2.27 -26.76
C HIS A 482 -13.54 2.44 -26.41
N THR A 483 -14.06 3.67 -26.52
CA THR A 483 -15.35 4.05 -25.94
C THR A 483 -16.27 4.73 -26.95
N THR A 484 -17.52 4.24 -27.04
CA THR A 484 -18.67 5.01 -27.54
C THR A 484 -19.35 5.67 -26.35
N ARG A 485 -19.74 6.95 -26.49
CA ARG A 485 -20.38 7.74 -25.43
C ARG A 485 -21.63 8.43 -25.96
N THR A 486 -22.80 7.98 -25.51
CA THR A 486 -24.10 8.50 -25.98
C THR A 486 -24.74 9.38 -24.90
N PHE A 487 -24.88 10.67 -25.20
CA PHE A 487 -25.49 11.66 -24.32
C PHE A 487 -26.83 12.12 -24.89
N HIS A 488 -27.88 12.09 -24.08
CA HIS A 488 -29.21 12.54 -24.51
C HIS A 488 -29.42 14.04 -24.20
N ASN A 489 -29.01 14.88 -25.16
CA ASN A 489 -29.09 16.36 -25.26
C ASN A 489 -28.24 17.18 -24.24
N LEU A 490 -27.68 18.36 -24.53
CA LEU A 490 -27.60 19.17 -25.78
C LEU A 490 -26.15 19.23 -26.31
N GLU A 491 -26.01 19.38 -27.63
CA GLU A 491 -24.83 19.88 -28.36
C GLU A 491 -23.47 19.20 -28.06
N GLY A 492 -23.22 18.12 -28.80
CA GLY A 492 -21.92 17.45 -28.81
C GLY A 492 -20.90 18.11 -29.74
N GLN A 493 -19.68 18.24 -29.25
CA GLN A 493 -18.45 18.13 -30.04
C GLN A 493 -17.31 17.71 -29.11
N HIS A 494 -16.50 16.73 -29.52
CA HIS A 494 -15.18 16.49 -28.96
C HIS A 494 -14.20 16.09 -30.05
N ILE A 495 -12.96 16.52 -29.86
CA ILE A 495 -11.87 16.47 -30.84
C ILE A 495 -10.70 15.67 -30.24
N THR A 496 -9.78 15.31 -31.14
CA THR A 496 -8.60 14.43 -31.09
C THR A 496 -7.62 14.54 -29.90
N PRO A 497 -6.51 13.75 -29.79
CA PRO A 497 -6.03 12.38 -30.26
C PRO A 497 -4.92 11.67 -29.38
N HIS A 498 -4.21 10.60 -29.85
CA HIS A 498 -2.73 10.35 -29.71
C HIS A 498 -2.15 9.09 -30.42
N ILE A 499 -1.40 9.32 -31.51
CA ILE A 499 0.00 8.84 -31.70
C ILE A 499 0.79 10.06 -32.28
N PRO A 500 1.96 10.49 -31.74
CA PRO A 500 2.46 11.89 -31.81
C PRO A 500 1.60 13.10 -31.40
N GLU A 501 0.34 12.93 -31.03
CA GLU A 501 -0.63 14.00 -30.91
C GLU A 501 -1.30 14.22 -29.51
N ILE A 502 -1.25 13.32 -28.48
CA ILE A 502 -1.38 13.82 -27.08
C ILE A 502 -0.14 14.65 -26.88
N ASN A 503 -0.46 15.91 -26.78
CA ASN A 503 0.18 16.85 -25.92
C ASN A 503 -0.82 17.14 -24.77
N ASP A 504 -0.39 17.88 -23.75
CA ASP A 504 -1.28 18.33 -22.66
C ASP A 504 -2.52 19.11 -23.17
N SER A 505 -2.50 19.59 -24.41
CA SER A 505 -3.64 20.21 -25.11
C SER A 505 -4.87 19.31 -25.30
N VAL A 506 -4.75 18.01 -25.05
CA VAL A 506 -5.77 16.97 -25.30
C VAL A 506 -6.29 16.38 -23.99
N ARG A 507 -5.65 16.73 -22.88
CA ARG A 507 -6.09 16.37 -21.55
C ARG A 507 -7.51 16.90 -21.33
N THR A 508 -8.46 15.99 -21.30
CA THR A 508 -9.85 16.33 -21.06
C THR A 508 -9.99 16.74 -19.59
N HIS A 509 -10.66 17.86 -19.35
CA HIS A 509 -10.92 18.31 -17.98
C HIS A 509 -12.13 17.55 -17.41
N CYS A 510 -12.15 17.35 -16.09
CA CYS A 510 -13.29 16.75 -15.40
C CYS A 510 -14.53 17.63 -15.63
N ARG A 511 -15.65 17.00 -16.04
CA ARG A 511 -16.96 17.65 -16.12
C ARG A 511 -17.72 17.38 -14.83
N GLU A 512 -17.56 18.27 -13.85
CA GLU A 512 -18.25 18.19 -12.54
C GLU A 512 -19.78 18.37 -12.67
N ASP A 513 -20.29 18.74 -13.85
CA ASP A 513 -21.70 18.70 -14.23
C ASP A 513 -22.23 17.28 -14.49
N ARG A 514 -21.39 16.24 -14.38
CA ARG A 514 -21.69 14.86 -14.79
C ARG A 514 -21.17 13.82 -13.79
N PRO A 515 -21.88 12.69 -13.61
CA PRO A 515 -21.43 11.60 -12.77
C PRO A 515 -20.01 11.16 -13.11
N PHE A 516 -19.14 11.11 -12.10
CA PHE A 516 -17.75 10.70 -12.16
C PHE A 516 -16.91 11.44 -13.22
N CYS A 517 -17.12 12.76 -13.35
CA CYS A 517 -16.54 13.63 -14.39
C CYS A 517 -17.06 13.39 -15.81
N GLY A 518 -18.05 12.51 -15.98
CA GLY A 518 -18.33 11.87 -17.25
C GLY A 518 -17.09 11.11 -17.76
N TYR A 519 -16.64 10.11 -17.03
CA TYR A 519 -15.66 9.12 -17.49
C TYR A 519 -16.15 7.68 -17.19
N PRO A 520 -15.91 6.71 -18.08
CA PRO A 520 -16.37 5.32 -17.94
C PRO A 520 -15.48 4.49 -17.00
N TRP A 521 -15.52 4.82 -15.70
CA TRP A 521 -14.75 4.13 -14.68
C TRP A 521 -15.24 2.70 -14.42
N PHE A 522 -14.31 1.75 -14.53
CA PHE A 522 -14.55 0.36 -14.14
C PHE A 522 -14.61 0.16 -12.61
N LEU A 523 -13.90 0.99 -11.83
CA LEU A 523 -13.84 0.95 -10.37
C LEU A 523 -13.95 2.39 -9.82
N PRO A 524 -14.32 2.61 -8.55
CA PRO A 524 -14.49 3.96 -7.97
C PRO A 524 -13.14 4.63 -7.64
N VAL A 525 -12.21 4.63 -8.60
CA VAL A 525 -10.80 5.07 -8.46
C VAL A 525 -10.53 6.45 -9.07
N LYS A 526 -11.58 7.26 -9.32
CA LYS A 526 -11.50 8.67 -9.77
C LYS A 526 -10.49 9.49 -8.96
N PHE A 527 -10.34 9.18 -7.66
CA PHE A 527 -9.38 9.85 -6.77
C PHE A 527 -7.90 9.50 -7.00
N LEU A 528 -7.58 8.35 -7.62
CA LEU A 528 -6.21 7.93 -7.97
C LEU A 528 -5.76 8.44 -9.35
N SER A 529 -6.72 8.66 -10.25
CA SER A 529 -6.48 8.95 -11.67
C SER A 529 -7.31 10.13 -12.18
N LYS A 530 -6.86 11.37 -11.95
CA LYS A 530 -7.52 12.58 -12.46
C LYS A 530 -6.98 13.08 -13.80
N LYS A 531 -5.93 12.45 -14.32
CA LYS A 531 -5.34 12.79 -15.63
C LYS A 531 -5.75 11.74 -16.64
N ASN A 532 -6.71 12.12 -17.48
CA ASN A 532 -7.22 11.32 -18.60
C ASN A 532 -7.01 12.07 -19.91
N TRP A 533 -6.89 11.30 -20.99
CA TRP A 533 -6.68 11.82 -22.35
C TRP A 533 -7.53 11.02 -23.31
N TYR A 534 -8.10 11.69 -24.32
CA TYR A 534 -9.09 11.09 -25.21
C TYR A 534 -8.61 11.00 -26.65
N LEU A 535 -8.97 9.88 -27.27
CA LEU A 535 -8.47 9.40 -28.54
C LEU A 535 -9.67 9.05 -29.43
N PRO A 536 -10.09 9.96 -30.32
CA PRO A 536 -11.14 9.69 -31.29
C PRO A 536 -10.75 8.56 -32.20
N ALA A 537 -11.68 7.62 -32.27
CA ALA A 537 -11.78 6.55 -33.21
C ALA A 537 -13.25 6.49 -33.64
N PRO A 538 -13.57 5.76 -34.72
CA PRO A 538 -14.96 5.44 -35.05
C PRO A 538 -15.65 4.73 -33.88
N GLU A 539 -16.96 4.93 -33.73
CA GLU A 539 -17.73 4.35 -32.64
C GLU A 539 -17.59 2.81 -32.56
N VAL A 540 -17.48 2.31 -31.33
CA VAL A 540 -17.60 0.89 -30.99
C VAL A 540 -19.06 0.48 -31.22
N SER A 541 -19.27 -0.50 -32.09
CA SER A 541 -20.57 -1.15 -32.33
C SER A 541 -20.47 -2.62 -31.90
N PRO A 542 -20.66 -2.94 -30.60
CA PRO A 542 -20.56 -4.31 -30.11
C PRO A 542 -21.74 -5.16 -30.60
N SER A 543 -21.54 -6.47 -30.73
CA SER A 543 -22.55 -7.43 -31.17
C SER A 543 -23.80 -7.46 -30.27
N SER A 544 -23.60 -7.18 -28.97
CA SER A 544 -24.64 -7.10 -27.94
C SER A 544 -24.58 -5.73 -27.25
N PRO A 545 -25.23 -4.69 -27.82
CA PRO A 545 -25.25 -3.35 -27.25
C PRO A 545 -26.03 -3.29 -25.93
N VAL A 546 -25.82 -2.22 -25.17
CA VAL A 546 -26.59 -1.95 -23.95
C VAL A 546 -28.02 -1.53 -24.27
N GLU A 547 -28.99 -2.18 -23.63
CA GLU A 547 -30.40 -1.77 -23.62
C GLU A 547 -30.69 -1.17 -22.23
N PHE A 548 -30.65 0.16 -22.10
CA PHE A 548 -30.98 0.88 -20.86
C PHE A 548 -32.30 1.65 -21.00
N SER A 549 -33.24 1.41 -20.08
CA SER A 549 -34.57 2.02 -20.11
C SER A 549 -35.13 2.33 -18.72
N LEU A 550 -35.86 3.44 -18.61
CA LEU A 550 -36.70 3.77 -17.46
C LEU A 550 -38.04 3.03 -17.60
N VAL A 551 -38.35 2.16 -16.66
CA VAL A 551 -39.56 1.29 -16.67
C VAL A 551 -40.74 1.99 -16.01
N SER A 552 -40.52 2.57 -14.82
CA SER A 552 -41.55 3.32 -14.10
C SER A 552 -40.95 4.49 -13.33
N LYS A 553 -41.77 5.51 -13.10
CA LYS A 553 -41.47 6.66 -12.27
C LYS A 553 -42.74 7.04 -11.50
N GLU A 554 -42.68 6.91 -10.19
CA GLU A 554 -43.84 7.00 -9.31
C GLU A 554 -43.53 7.94 -8.13
N GLU A 555 -44.47 8.83 -7.80
CA GLU A 555 -44.37 9.64 -6.59
C GLU A 555 -44.96 8.87 -5.40
N THR A 556 -44.19 8.72 -4.33
CA THR A 556 -44.61 7.95 -3.16
C THR A 556 -45.52 8.78 -2.25
N SER A 557 -46.22 8.11 -1.34
CA SER A 557 -47.03 8.76 -0.29
C SER A 557 -46.24 9.68 0.66
N TRP A 558 -44.90 9.68 0.57
CA TRP A 558 -44.00 10.49 1.41
C TRP A 558 -43.33 11.64 0.65
N GLY A 559 -43.68 11.84 -0.63
CA GLY A 559 -43.08 12.88 -1.48
C GLY A 559 -41.66 12.55 -1.94
N THR A 560 -41.27 11.28 -1.95
CA THR A 560 -40.10 10.80 -2.71
C THR A 560 -40.54 10.38 -4.11
N VAL A 561 -39.61 10.40 -5.07
CA VAL A 561 -39.85 9.89 -6.42
C VAL A 561 -39.08 8.58 -6.59
N LYS A 562 -39.82 7.48 -6.75
CA LYS A 562 -39.27 6.16 -7.07
C LYS A 562 -39.06 6.05 -8.58
N MET A 563 -37.89 5.60 -8.99
CA MET A 563 -37.54 5.34 -10.39
C MET A 563 -37.08 3.90 -10.54
N THR A 564 -37.66 3.16 -11.48
CA THR A 564 -37.35 1.76 -11.78
C THR A 564 -36.73 1.67 -13.17
N PHE A 565 -35.62 0.95 -13.32
CA PHE A 565 -34.88 0.82 -14.57
C PHE A 565 -34.67 -0.64 -14.94
N ASN A 566 -34.54 -0.88 -16.24
CA ASN A 566 -34.07 -2.13 -16.82
C ASN A 566 -32.78 -1.87 -17.59
N VAL A 567 -31.78 -2.71 -17.34
CA VAL A 567 -30.52 -2.77 -18.09
C VAL A 567 -30.30 -4.18 -18.61
N LYS A 568 -29.98 -4.30 -19.89
CA LYS A 568 -29.39 -5.52 -20.46
C LYS A 568 -28.08 -5.15 -21.14
N GLY A 569 -27.05 -5.97 -20.99
CA GLY A 569 -25.70 -5.64 -21.47
C GLY A 569 -24.69 -6.75 -21.18
N PRO A 570 -23.38 -6.46 -21.30
CA PRO A 570 -22.32 -7.42 -21.04
C PRO A 570 -22.14 -7.69 -19.53
N SER A 571 -21.39 -8.76 -19.23
CA SER A 571 -21.11 -9.27 -17.87
C SER A 571 -20.59 -8.27 -16.83
N HIS A 572 -20.12 -7.08 -17.21
CA HIS A 572 -19.54 -6.09 -16.30
C HIS A 572 -20.09 -4.69 -16.63
N MET A 573 -20.79 -4.07 -15.69
CA MET A 573 -21.43 -2.76 -15.86
C MET A 573 -21.24 -1.88 -14.62
N SER A 574 -20.98 -0.59 -14.84
CA SER A 574 -20.87 0.43 -13.79
C SER A 574 -22.06 1.39 -13.90
N LEU A 575 -22.85 1.52 -12.84
CA LEU A 575 -23.93 2.51 -12.70
C LEU A 575 -23.44 3.66 -11.82
N TYR A 576 -23.59 4.89 -12.32
CA TYR A 576 -23.25 6.12 -11.63
C TYR A 576 -24.52 6.93 -11.35
N LEU A 577 -24.69 7.38 -10.12
CA LEU A 577 -25.78 8.26 -9.71
C LEU A 577 -25.21 9.54 -9.12
N MET A 578 -25.65 10.69 -9.63
CA MET A 578 -25.27 12.01 -9.11
C MET A 578 -26.54 12.82 -8.82
N PRO A 579 -27.06 12.82 -7.58
CA PRO A 579 -28.16 13.69 -7.18
C PRO A 579 -27.77 15.15 -7.36
N HIS A 580 -28.68 15.95 -7.91
CA HIS A 580 -28.47 17.39 -8.06
C HIS A 580 -28.62 18.10 -6.72
N ARG A 581 -28.12 19.34 -6.65
CA ARG A 581 -28.07 20.12 -5.41
C ARG A 581 -29.43 20.19 -4.70
N GLY A 582 -29.48 19.70 -3.47
CA GLY A 582 -30.69 19.67 -2.64
C GLY A 582 -31.54 18.40 -2.79
N ALA A 583 -31.31 17.59 -3.82
CA ALA A 583 -31.86 16.24 -3.92
C ALA A 583 -30.97 15.23 -3.16
N SER A 584 -31.54 14.09 -2.72
CA SER A 584 -30.78 13.02 -2.07
C SER A 584 -31.43 11.65 -2.28
N LEU A 585 -30.64 10.59 -2.37
CA LEU A 585 -31.16 9.22 -2.41
C LEU A 585 -31.59 8.81 -1.00
N SER A 586 -32.80 8.30 -0.86
CA SER A 586 -33.37 7.85 0.42
C SER A 586 -33.28 6.34 0.60
N THR A 587 -33.71 5.58 -0.41
CA THR A 587 -33.69 4.11 -0.43
C THR A 587 -33.42 3.57 -1.85
N TRP A 588 -33.06 2.29 -1.96
CA TRP A 588 -32.71 1.65 -3.23
C TRP A 588 -32.92 0.12 -3.19
N SER A 589 -32.82 -0.53 -4.35
CA SER A 589 -32.88 -1.99 -4.47
C SER A 589 -31.54 -2.71 -4.26
N PHE A 590 -30.44 -1.98 -4.05
CA PHE A 590 -29.08 -2.55 -4.00
C PHE A 590 -28.66 -3.07 -2.62
N GLY A 591 -29.42 -2.74 -1.57
CA GLY A 591 -29.16 -3.16 -0.20
C GLY A 591 -30.21 -2.62 0.77
N ASP A 592 -30.15 -3.09 2.01
CA ASP A 592 -31.03 -2.72 3.12
C ASP A 592 -30.57 -1.47 3.91
N GLY A 593 -29.29 -1.10 3.78
CA GLY A 593 -28.72 0.11 4.38
C GLY A 593 -28.99 1.40 3.59
N THR A 594 -28.89 2.54 4.28
CA THR A 594 -28.95 3.89 3.68
C THR A 594 -27.88 4.04 2.59
N PRO A 595 -28.23 4.54 1.39
CA PRO A 595 -27.27 4.79 0.32
C PRO A 595 -26.03 5.58 0.78
N GLN A 596 -24.83 5.04 0.52
CA GLN A 596 -23.56 5.69 0.80
C GLN A 596 -22.95 6.23 -0.51
N PHE A 597 -22.41 7.44 -0.46
CA PHE A 597 -21.74 8.12 -1.56
C PHE A 597 -20.24 8.26 -1.31
N ASP A 598 -19.49 8.55 -2.36
CA ASP A 598 -18.05 8.81 -2.29
C ASP A 598 -17.73 10.20 -1.72
N LEU A 599 -16.44 10.58 -1.67
CA LEU A 599 -16.03 11.90 -1.17
C LEU A 599 -16.52 13.09 -2.02
N SER A 600 -17.06 12.85 -3.21
CA SER A 600 -17.58 13.84 -4.15
C SER A 600 -19.12 13.96 -4.13
N GLY A 601 -19.83 13.13 -3.36
CA GLY A 601 -21.30 13.11 -3.34
C GLY A 601 -21.93 12.17 -4.38
N GLU A 602 -21.11 11.35 -5.03
CA GLU A 602 -21.49 10.50 -6.16
C GLU A 602 -21.63 9.04 -5.70
N TYR A 603 -22.57 8.29 -6.29
CA TYR A 603 -22.77 6.88 -5.96
C TYR A 603 -22.28 6.02 -7.12
N PHE A 604 -21.52 4.98 -6.79
CA PHE A 604 -20.98 4.01 -7.74
C PHE A 604 -21.48 2.61 -7.40
N ILE A 605 -22.17 1.98 -8.34
CA ILE A 605 -22.66 0.61 -8.21
C ILE A 605 -22.01 -0.22 -9.31
N PHE A 606 -21.19 -1.20 -8.90
CA PHE A 606 -20.59 -2.16 -9.82
C PHE A 606 -21.43 -3.43 -9.89
N TYR A 607 -21.94 -3.74 -11.07
CA TYR A 607 -22.71 -4.94 -11.35
C TYR A 607 -21.89 -5.88 -12.23
N SER A 608 -21.70 -7.12 -11.75
CA SER A 608 -21.08 -8.19 -12.54
C SER A 608 -21.94 -9.45 -12.52
N HIS A 609 -21.90 -10.23 -13.60
CA HIS A 609 -22.68 -11.46 -13.73
C HIS A 609 -22.00 -12.52 -14.60
N GLY A 610 -22.45 -13.77 -14.46
CA GLY A 610 -22.05 -14.89 -15.31
C GLY A 610 -22.70 -14.86 -16.70
N LEU A 611 -22.54 -15.95 -17.46
CA LEU A 611 -23.24 -16.13 -18.74
C LEU A 611 -24.76 -16.20 -18.54
N ASP A 612 -25.52 -15.78 -19.55
CA ASP A 612 -26.99 -15.88 -19.63
C ASP A 612 -27.79 -15.27 -18.47
N ALA A 613 -27.30 -14.17 -17.89
CA ALA A 613 -28.04 -13.45 -16.86
C ALA A 613 -29.33 -12.78 -17.41
N PRO A 614 -30.40 -12.70 -16.62
CA PRO A 614 -31.59 -11.93 -16.97
C PRO A 614 -31.28 -10.43 -17.00
N THR A 615 -32.18 -9.66 -17.62
CA THR A 615 -32.18 -8.19 -17.54
C THR A 615 -32.08 -7.73 -16.09
N TRP A 616 -31.11 -6.86 -15.81
CA TRP A 616 -30.90 -6.26 -14.50
C TRP A 616 -31.98 -5.19 -14.26
N THR A 617 -32.98 -5.52 -13.45
CA THR A 617 -33.99 -4.58 -12.97
C THR A 617 -33.56 -4.02 -11.62
N PHE A 618 -33.56 -2.70 -11.48
CA PHE A 618 -33.26 -2.03 -10.20
C PHE A 618 -34.14 -0.79 -10.00
N TRP A 619 -34.19 -0.29 -8.77
CA TRP A 619 -34.89 0.95 -8.45
C TRP A 619 -34.17 1.75 -7.37
N PHE A 620 -34.40 3.06 -7.36
CA PHE A 620 -34.02 3.95 -6.28
C PHE A 620 -35.08 5.03 -6.03
N GLU A 621 -35.11 5.55 -4.81
CA GLU A 621 -36.00 6.64 -4.40
C GLU A 621 -35.20 7.89 -4.13
N ILE A 622 -35.58 8.99 -4.78
CA ILE A 622 -34.97 10.29 -4.58
C ILE A 622 -35.93 11.21 -3.81
N GLN A 623 -35.41 11.88 -2.79
CA GLN A 623 -36.06 13.01 -2.16
C GLN A 623 -35.81 14.26 -3.02
N PRO A 624 -36.84 14.91 -3.60
CA PRO A 624 -36.68 16.16 -4.35
C PRO A 624 -36.17 17.31 -3.46
N PRO A 625 -35.50 18.32 -4.06
CA PRO A 625 -35.12 19.53 -3.33
C PRO A 625 -36.35 20.28 -2.82
N ARG A 626 -36.28 20.79 -1.59
CA ARG A 626 -37.37 21.56 -0.96
C ARG A 626 -37.62 22.90 -1.63
N ASP A 627 -36.54 23.56 -2.05
CA ASP A 627 -36.56 24.78 -2.85
C ASP A 627 -35.82 24.50 -4.17
N PRO A 628 -36.50 24.45 -5.33
CA PRO A 628 -35.84 24.22 -6.61
C PRO A 628 -35.04 25.47 -7.01
N ASP A 629 -33.72 25.32 -7.17
CA ASP A 629 -32.82 26.38 -7.65
C ASP A 629 -33.04 26.63 -9.16
N PRO A 630 -33.59 27.79 -9.59
CA PRO A 630 -33.83 28.07 -11.00
C PRO A 630 -32.53 28.33 -11.80
N SER A 631 -31.37 28.35 -11.14
CA SER A 631 -30.04 28.43 -11.76
C SER A 631 -29.26 27.11 -11.76
N GLY A 632 -29.83 26.05 -11.18
CA GLY A 632 -29.21 24.72 -11.13
C GLY A 632 -29.37 23.90 -12.42
N PRO A 633 -28.62 22.78 -12.57
CA PRO A 633 -28.75 21.88 -13.71
C PRO A 633 -30.14 21.24 -13.78
N GLU A 634 -30.72 21.18 -14.99
CA GLU A 634 -32.11 20.76 -15.22
C GLU A 634 -32.35 19.26 -14.94
N GLY A 635 -32.61 18.91 -13.69
CA GLY A 635 -32.88 17.55 -13.24
C GLY A 635 -32.92 17.44 -11.72
N MET A 636 -33.34 16.29 -11.20
CA MET A 636 -33.11 15.92 -9.80
C MET A 636 -31.88 15.04 -9.63
N ILE A 637 -31.50 14.32 -10.69
CA ILE A 637 -30.40 13.35 -10.71
C ILE A 637 -29.93 13.13 -12.15
N SER A 638 -28.61 13.00 -12.31
CA SER A 638 -28.00 12.41 -13.50
C SER A 638 -27.70 10.93 -13.25
N VAL A 639 -28.09 10.10 -14.19
CA VAL A 639 -27.88 8.65 -14.18
C VAL A 639 -27.04 8.29 -15.40
N ALA A 640 -25.91 7.65 -15.18
CA ALA A 640 -25.09 7.13 -16.27
C ALA A 640 -24.82 5.63 -16.07
N ILE A 641 -24.71 4.90 -17.17
CA ILE A 641 -24.28 3.52 -17.16
C ILE A 641 -23.15 3.31 -18.16
N SER A 642 -22.10 2.62 -17.72
CA SER A 642 -21.01 2.16 -18.56
C SER A 642 -20.99 0.64 -18.61
N THR A 643 -20.73 0.09 -19.78
CA THR A 643 -20.74 -1.34 -20.06
C THR A 643 -19.40 -1.76 -20.63
N HIS A 644 -18.74 -2.72 -19.98
CA HIS A 644 -17.34 -3.07 -20.24
C HIS A 644 -17.24 -4.47 -20.86
N TYR A 645 -16.78 -4.53 -22.10
CA TYR A 645 -16.62 -5.77 -22.84
C TYR A 645 -15.24 -6.36 -22.52
N PHE A 646 -15.10 -7.06 -21.39
CA PHE A 646 -13.82 -7.66 -20.97
C PHE A 646 -13.44 -8.95 -21.71
N PHE A 647 -14.39 -9.61 -22.36
CA PHE A 647 -14.23 -10.94 -22.93
C PHE A 647 -15.02 -11.09 -24.24
N GLY A 648 -14.69 -12.13 -25.01
CA GLY A 648 -15.31 -12.40 -26.30
C GLY A 648 -14.81 -11.47 -27.41
N ASP A 649 -15.44 -11.56 -28.58
CA ASP A 649 -15.01 -10.83 -29.77
C ASP A 649 -15.19 -9.31 -29.63
N ASP A 650 -16.21 -8.88 -28.87
CA ASP A 650 -16.47 -7.46 -28.56
C ASP A 650 -15.41 -6.83 -27.64
N GLN A 651 -14.47 -7.59 -27.05
CA GLN A 651 -13.39 -7.04 -26.23
C GLN A 651 -12.47 -6.11 -27.02
N ARG A 652 -12.31 -6.38 -28.32
CA ARG A 652 -11.29 -5.78 -29.19
C ARG A 652 -11.93 -5.22 -30.43
N THR A 653 -11.54 -4.01 -30.83
CA THR A 653 -11.84 -3.47 -32.16
C THR A 653 -10.56 -3.38 -32.98
N ALA A 654 -10.70 -3.30 -34.31
CA ALA A 654 -9.56 -3.15 -35.21
C ALA A 654 -8.67 -1.93 -34.86
N GLN A 655 -9.28 -0.81 -34.47
CA GLN A 655 -8.58 0.41 -34.08
C GLN A 655 -7.86 0.26 -32.73
N LEU A 656 -8.47 -0.46 -31.79
CA LEU A 656 -7.83 -0.77 -30.51
C LEU A 656 -6.61 -1.67 -30.73
N GLU A 657 -6.72 -2.71 -31.55
CA GLU A 657 -5.60 -3.60 -31.90
C GLU A 657 -4.47 -2.83 -32.63
N GLU A 658 -4.81 -1.96 -33.59
CA GLU A 658 -3.83 -1.11 -34.28
C GLU A 658 -3.10 -0.15 -33.32
N MET A 659 -3.82 0.41 -32.33
CA MET A 659 -3.24 1.25 -31.28
C MET A 659 -2.28 0.45 -30.38
N LEU A 660 -2.65 -0.77 -29.99
CA LEU A 660 -1.83 -1.65 -29.17
C LEU A 660 -0.50 -2.01 -29.84
N HIS A 661 -0.49 -2.24 -31.15
CA HIS A 661 0.73 -2.48 -31.92
C HIS A 661 1.71 -1.30 -31.96
N LYS A 662 1.27 -0.08 -31.64
CA LYS A 662 2.11 1.13 -31.61
C LYS A 662 2.76 1.40 -30.24
N PHE A 663 2.39 0.64 -29.20
CA PHE A 663 3.06 0.72 -27.90
C PHE A 663 4.46 0.08 -27.94
N PRO A 664 5.46 0.69 -27.29
CA PRO A 664 6.79 0.09 -27.18
C PRO A 664 6.75 -1.15 -26.27
N THR A 665 7.69 -2.07 -26.48
CA THR A 665 7.74 -3.38 -25.78
C THR A 665 7.87 -3.27 -24.25
N TRP A 666 8.37 -2.15 -23.73
CA TRP A 666 8.47 -1.84 -22.30
C TRP A 666 7.17 -1.25 -21.70
N ALA A 667 6.13 -1.03 -22.49
CA ALA A 667 4.80 -0.67 -22.00
C ALA A 667 3.91 -1.91 -21.85
N PHE A 668 3.03 -1.88 -20.84
CA PHE A 668 1.94 -2.82 -20.69
C PHE A 668 0.61 -2.06 -20.75
N PRO A 669 -0.05 -2.04 -21.92
CA PRO A 669 -1.42 -1.55 -22.03
C PRO A 669 -2.40 -2.61 -21.48
N SER A 670 -3.22 -2.23 -20.51
CA SER A 670 -4.43 -2.96 -20.11
C SER A 670 -5.61 -2.33 -20.85
N PHE A 671 -6.38 -3.14 -21.59
CA PHE A 671 -7.36 -2.63 -22.56
C PHE A 671 -8.64 -3.44 -22.69
N TRP A 672 -9.73 -2.75 -23.06
CA TRP A 672 -11.01 -3.31 -23.48
C TRP A 672 -11.83 -2.26 -24.24
N ALA A 673 -12.84 -2.71 -24.98
CA ALA A 673 -13.87 -1.84 -25.53
C ALA A 673 -15.02 -1.63 -24.54
N LEU A 674 -15.72 -0.48 -24.63
CA LEU A 674 -16.84 -0.14 -23.75
C LEU A 674 -17.86 0.76 -24.45
N ALA A 675 -19.10 0.72 -23.97
CA ALA A 675 -20.15 1.67 -24.34
C ALA A 675 -20.72 2.35 -23.08
N GLU A 676 -20.90 3.67 -23.14
CA GLU A 676 -21.40 4.50 -22.03
C GLU A 676 -22.64 5.29 -22.49
N GLN A 677 -23.70 5.27 -21.67
CA GLN A 677 -24.94 6.00 -21.91
C GLN A 677 -25.30 6.84 -20.67
N GLU A 678 -25.54 8.14 -20.86
CA GLU A 678 -25.87 9.10 -19.81
C GLU A 678 -27.23 9.76 -20.07
N CYS A 679 -28.06 9.85 -19.02
CA CYS A 679 -29.39 10.44 -19.04
C CYS A 679 -29.63 11.34 -17.81
N ALA A 680 -29.99 12.60 -18.02
CA ALA A 680 -30.43 13.51 -16.96
C ALA A 680 -31.96 13.43 -16.77
N LEU A 681 -32.44 13.29 -15.53
CA LEU A 681 -33.85 13.02 -15.23
C LEU A 681 -34.54 14.16 -14.46
N ARG A 682 -35.63 14.68 -15.03
CA ARG A 682 -36.40 15.82 -14.49
C ARG A 682 -37.61 15.39 -13.67
N HIS A 683 -38.11 16.31 -12.85
CA HIS A 683 -39.39 16.18 -12.13
C HIS A 683 -40.57 15.90 -13.09
N ALA A 684 -40.55 16.46 -14.31
CA ALA A 684 -41.68 16.44 -15.26
C ALA A 684 -41.29 16.07 -16.72
N GLY A 685 -40.33 15.16 -16.92
CA GLY A 685 -39.96 14.64 -18.25
C GLY A 685 -40.10 13.12 -18.36
N VAL A 686 -40.68 12.66 -19.46
CA VAL A 686 -40.75 11.23 -19.86
C VAL A 686 -39.62 10.95 -20.85
N LEU A 687 -38.96 9.80 -20.72
CA LEU A 687 -38.16 9.22 -21.81
C LEU A 687 -39.13 8.49 -22.76
N THR A 688 -39.32 9.03 -23.96
CA THR A 688 -39.97 8.36 -25.10
C THR A 688 -38.95 8.15 -26.21
#